data_AF-R5JGC0-F1
#
_entry.id   AF-R5JGC0-F1
#
_cell.length_a   1.000
_cell.length_b   1.000
_cell.length_c   1.000
_cell.angle_alpha   90.00
_cell.angle_beta   90.00
_cell.angle_gamma   90.00
#
_symmetry.space_group_name_H-M   'P 1'
#
loop_
_entity.id
_entity.type
_entity.pdbx_description
1 polymer ?
#
loop_
_entity_poly.entity_id
_entity_poly.type
_entity_poly.pdbx_seq_one_letter_code
_entity_poly.pdbx_strand_id
1 'polypeptide(L)'
;MKKKTKRIAFVLATMLCGWQMMLAQPVSPAPTPTRAANDVKAMFSDAYPEKFGKFQIDYDDWNSDKFLTTKTIVTPFGAADEVLKIEGLSTGSLQHNAQIALGTCNLSDMEYLHMDVYSPSENGIGEFSFYLVSGWSKTVSCNVWYNFDTKQEYDQWISIDIPMSTFKNGGLNLAEINVLRIAKGKQGAPGTIVYVDNVYAYGKAVEPESDVKIVANGNTNLTTDVPLISAPTPKVAAANVFNFFSDHYGDGKFDYAQSDYGDQKTVKSLITINDTEDQVFKIDNIVNGSKANVSIGSPNLSGVDMLHLDIFSPGNDQGIGEFDFALTDFGGNGNDAGIWLNITDKGWHGQWISIDIPLSKWTGAANMIRFRRGGKGSTGKLLYVDNVYAYKSESDDPKPVPDPTTVPVLTKDKSDVISIFCEQYEEPGYQDEFGIVSAGNWGQNAKQKDEFVEIVAGNQTLKLTSWDLFPFKVHKNSDVMDLSQMDYLHLSIYQNGALDENNKPVSVCIWINDKDNKVAQAPLLEVKQGEWTSVSFGMDYFKNKIDLSRVYVIRLKVGGYPTQDIYVDNIFGYKGDPIRPGQVTEPYVDECDQPIQDSTPGTLPPMEQAYLGVNLASASGGSNPGTFGHDYLYPKFEDLYYFKAKGIRLLRIPFRAPRLQHEVGGELDYDAGNTSDIKALAAVVKEAERLGMWVMLDMHDYCERNIDGVLYEYGVAGRKVWDSAKNTWGDWEAMDEVVLTKEHFADLWKKIATEFKDYTNIWGYDLMNEPKGININTLFDNYQAAIHAIREVDTKAQIVIEGKNYASAAGWEGSSDILKDLVDPVNKIVYQAHTYFDKNNTGTYKNSYDQEISGNVEIYKQRIDPFIAWLEKNNKKGMLGEYGVPYNGHAQGDERYMDLIDNVFAYLKEKQLTSTYWCGGSMYDAYTLTVQPAKDYCTEKSTMKVMEKYIKDFDTSIPSSLVETNADGNAIVLYPNPVKDNLKITSESGIEQVIVFNMIGQKVSERNEKGTNIELNLEALGKGTYLVTVRLEDGNVVNRKIVKM
;
A
#
# COMPACT_ATOMS: atom_id res chain seq x y z
N MET A 1 75.36 19.71 -48.45
CA MET A 1 74.46 20.88 -48.57
C MET A 1 73.02 20.40 -48.65
N LYS A 2 72.05 21.18 -48.16
CA LYS A 2 70.60 20.88 -48.01
C LYS A 2 70.16 20.27 -46.67
N LYS A 3 70.74 20.74 -45.56
CA LYS A 3 70.01 20.96 -44.29
C LYS A 3 69.52 22.41 -44.33
N LYS A 4 68.20 22.64 -44.19
CA LYS A 4 67.43 23.91 -44.15
C LYS A 4 66.44 24.09 -45.31
N THR A 5 65.40 23.25 -45.36
CA THR A 5 64.13 23.66 -46.01
C THR A 5 62.91 22.80 -45.61
N LYS A 6 63.10 21.66 -44.94
CA LYS A 6 61.96 20.87 -44.39
C LYS A 6 61.47 21.29 -42.99
N ARG A 7 61.94 22.44 -42.46
CA ARG A 7 61.50 22.99 -41.15
C ARG A 7 60.46 24.11 -41.27
N ILE A 8 60.04 24.50 -42.47
CA ILE A 8 59.06 25.59 -42.66
C ILE A 8 57.69 25.07 -43.10
N ALA A 9 57.62 23.93 -43.80
CA ALA A 9 56.34 23.33 -44.18
C ALA A 9 55.62 22.61 -43.03
N PHE A 10 56.34 22.13 -42.02
CA PHE A 10 55.73 21.47 -40.85
C PHE A 10 55.25 22.45 -39.78
N VAL A 11 55.83 23.67 -39.74
CA VAL A 11 55.43 24.72 -38.78
C VAL A 11 54.15 25.44 -39.23
N LEU A 12 53.88 25.53 -40.53
CA LEU A 12 52.64 26.12 -41.06
C LEU A 12 51.43 25.17 -41.01
N ALA A 13 51.63 23.84 -41.02
CA ALA A 13 50.56 22.87 -40.79
C ALA A 13 50.18 22.75 -39.30
N THR A 14 51.14 22.94 -38.38
CA THR A 14 50.85 23.03 -36.93
C THR A 14 50.33 24.40 -36.50
N MET A 15 50.50 25.46 -37.31
CA MET A 15 49.90 26.78 -37.05
C MET A 15 48.46 26.92 -37.59
N LEU A 16 48.00 25.98 -38.42
CA LEU A 16 46.59 25.86 -38.84
C LEU A 16 45.78 24.85 -38.01
N CYS A 17 46.45 24.04 -37.16
CA CYS A 17 45.78 23.32 -36.06
C CYS A 17 45.58 24.22 -34.81
N GLY A 18 46.03 25.48 -34.87
CA GLY A 18 45.90 26.47 -33.80
C GLY A 18 44.57 27.23 -33.81
N TRP A 19 43.67 26.96 -34.76
CA TRP A 19 42.36 27.60 -34.90
C TRP A 19 41.26 26.56 -35.15
N GLN A 20 41.15 25.57 -34.26
CA GLN A 20 39.93 24.79 -33.98
C GLN A 20 40.19 23.83 -32.80
N MET A 21 40.55 24.38 -31.64
CA MET A 21 40.45 23.70 -30.33
C MET A 21 39.72 24.59 -29.33
N MET A 22 38.78 25.40 -29.83
CA MET A 22 37.97 26.34 -29.04
C MET A 22 36.58 25.78 -28.67
N LEU A 23 36.32 24.49 -28.87
CA LEU A 23 34.98 23.91 -28.75
C LEU A 23 34.76 22.89 -27.62
N ALA A 24 35.78 22.58 -26.80
CA ALA A 24 35.60 21.60 -25.72
C ALA A 24 35.08 22.19 -24.39
N GLN A 25 34.74 23.48 -24.34
CA GLN A 25 34.25 24.16 -23.14
C GLN A 25 32.94 24.92 -23.44
N PRO A 26 32.09 25.18 -22.42
CA PRO A 26 30.87 25.96 -22.60
C PRO A 26 31.13 27.30 -23.28
N VAL A 27 30.21 27.73 -24.15
CA VAL A 27 30.31 29.00 -24.91
C VAL A 27 29.43 30.13 -24.35
N SER A 28 28.59 29.83 -23.36
CA SER A 28 27.83 30.78 -22.56
C SER A 28 27.78 30.34 -21.09
N PRO A 29 27.59 31.26 -20.12
CA PRO A 29 27.32 30.92 -18.73
C PRO A 29 26.12 29.97 -18.57
N ALA A 30 26.07 29.24 -17.46
CA ALA A 30 24.90 28.46 -17.09
C ALA A 30 23.68 29.37 -16.84
N PRO A 31 22.44 28.86 -16.95
CA PRO A 31 21.24 29.62 -16.65
C PRO A 31 21.30 30.23 -15.24
N THR A 32 21.07 31.54 -15.12
CA THR A 32 21.09 32.19 -13.80
C THR A 32 19.94 31.66 -12.93
N PRO A 33 20.23 31.13 -11.72
CA PRO A 33 19.21 30.70 -10.79
C PRO A 33 18.19 31.81 -10.49
N THR A 34 16.90 31.44 -10.46
CA THR A 34 15.79 32.39 -10.27
C THR A 34 15.16 32.33 -8.87
N ARG A 35 15.58 31.37 -8.03
CA ARG A 35 15.07 31.20 -6.66
C ARG A 35 15.62 32.28 -5.73
N ALA A 36 14.81 32.74 -4.77
CA ALA A 36 15.25 33.70 -3.78
C ALA A 36 16.32 33.10 -2.86
N ALA A 37 17.33 33.89 -2.48
CA ALA A 37 18.47 33.42 -1.70
C ALA A 37 18.07 32.79 -0.33
N ASN A 38 16.95 33.20 0.25
CA ASN A 38 16.46 32.66 1.52
C ASN A 38 15.82 31.27 1.40
N ASP A 39 15.49 30.82 0.18
CA ASP A 39 14.82 29.55 -0.09
C ASP A 39 15.79 28.48 -0.59
N VAL A 40 17.10 28.76 -0.55
CA VAL A 40 18.13 27.89 -1.13
C VAL A 40 19.27 27.63 -0.16
N LYS A 41 19.78 26.40 -0.22
CA LYS A 41 21.06 25.99 0.34
C LYS A 41 22.07 25.84 -0.80
N ALA A 42 22.71 26.94 -1.16
CA ALA A 42 23.60 27.01 -2.31
C ALA A 42 24.99 26.44 -2.01
N MET A 43 25.37 25.33 -2.64
CA MET A 43 26.67 24.70 -2.41
C MET A 43 27.74 25.24 -3.39
N PHE A 44 27.38 25.43 -4.66
CA PHE A 44 28.26 25.94 -5.71
C PHE A 44 27.44 26.73 -6.74
N SER A 45 27.46 28.06 -6.68
CA SER A 45 26.71 28.92 -7.62
C SER A 45 27.06 30.38 -7.40
N ASP A 46 27.52 31.12 -8.40
CA ASP A 46 27.90 32.54 -8.21
C ASP A 46 26.71 33.50 -8.07
N ALA A 47 25.49 33.03 -8.36
CA ALA A 47 24.27 33.80 -8.15
C ALA A 47 23.91 33.97 -6.66
N TYR A 48 24.42 33.10 -5.78
CA TYR A 48 24.15 33.13 -4.35
C TYR A 48 25.41 33.53 -3.55
N PRO A 49 25.36 34.64 -2.77
CA PRO A 49 26.52 35.12 -2.03
C PRO A 49 26.86 34.25 -0.81
N GLU A 50 25.87 33.61 -0.19
CA GLU A 50 26.06 32.70 0.93
C GLU A 50 26.19 31.26 0.45
N LYS A 51 27.30 30.60 0.81
CA LYS A 51 27.53 29.19 0.49
C LYS A 51 27.16 28.30 1.67
N PHE A 52 26.38 27.28 1.41
CA PHE A 52 25.98 26.23 2.34
C PHE A 52 26.92 25.02 2.23
N GLY A 53 27.44 24.57 3.37
CA GLY A 53 28.39 23.45 3.43
C GLY A 53 29.80 23.82 2.97
N LYS A 54 30.58 22.81 2.60
CA LYS A 54 31.99 22.89 2.19
C LYS A 54 32.15 22.24 0.83
N PHE A 55 31.82 22.91 -0.28
CA PHE A 55 32.01 22.36 -1.62
C PHE A 55 33.51 22.26 -1.96
N GLN A 56 34.12 21.12 -1.66
CA GLN A 56 35.56 20.89 -1.74
C GLN A 56 35.91 19.87 -2.83
N ILE A 57 36.63 20.34 -3.85
CA ILE A 57 37.03 19.54 -5.01
C ILE A 57 38.35 18.78 -4.80
N ASP A 58 39.22 19.25 -3.90
CA ASP A 58 40.50 18.61 -3.55
C ASP A 58 40.34 17.39 -2.61
N TYR A 59 39.16 16.79 -2.63
CA TYR A 59 38.80 15.62 -1.84
C TYR A 59 39.24 14.33 -2.55
N ASP A 60 39.91 13.44 -1.81
CA ASP A 60 40.35 12.13 -2.30
C ASP A 60 39.14 11.24 -2.60
N ASP A 61 38.96 10.88 -3.87
CA ASP A 61 37.89 9.97 -4.30
C ASP A 61 38.11 8.57 -3.71
N TRP A 62 37.09 8.00 -3.06
CA TRP A 62 37.17 6.63 -2.55
C TRP A 62 37.14 5.61 -3.69
N ASN A 63 38.05 4.64 -3.64
CA ASN A 63 38.15 3.51 -4.57
C ASN A 63 38.36 3.88 -6.05
N SER A 64 38.90 5.07 -6.37
CA SER A 64 39.49 5.34 -7.68
C SER A 64 41.01 5.26 -7.60
N ASP A 65 41.66 4.83 -8.67
CA ASP A 65 43.09 5.09 -8.81
C ASP A 65 43.27 6.62 -8.79
N LYS A 66 44.04 7.14 -7.83
CA LYS A 66 44.24 8.57 -7.51
C LYS A 66 44.74 9.47 -8.66
N PHE A 67 44.76 9.00 -9.91
CA PHE A 67 45.48 9.61 -11.01
C PHE A 67 44.70 9.76 -12.33
N LEU A 68 43.40 9.44 -12.38
CA LEU A 68 42.67 9.42 -13.65
C LEU A 68 41.47 10.37 -13.75
N THR A 69 40.78 10.73 -12.67
CA THR A 69 39.75 11.79 -12.69
C THR A 69 40.29 13.07 -12.07
N THR A 70 40.17 14.19 -12.79
CA THR A 70 40.56 15.52 -12.32
C THR A 70 39.33 16.42 -12.17
N LYS A 71 39.32 17.22 -11.09
CA LYS A 71 38.29 18.21 -10.77
C LYS A 71 38.98 19.58 -10.71
N THR A 72 38.55 20.53 -11.53
CA THR A 72 39.17 21.86 -11.60
C THR A 72 38.09 22.93 -11.70
N ILE A 73 38.14 23.96 -10.86
CA ILE A 73 37.32 25.16 -11.06
C ILE A 73 37.97 26.01 -12.16
N VAL A 74 37.20 26.34 -13.18
CA VAL A 74 37.61 27.17 -14.33
C VAL A 74 36.69 28.38 -14.44
N THR A 75 37.17 29.47 -15.02
CA THR A 75 36.38 30.69 -15.21
C THR A 75 36.28 31.07 -16.69
N PRO A 76 35.55 30.28 -17.52
CA PRO A 76 35.55 30.44 -18.97
C PRO A 76 34.93 31.76 -19.44
N PHE A 77 34.14 32.42 -18.58
CA PHE A 77 33.40 33.66 -18.91
C PHE A 77 33.88 34.89 -18.11
N GLY A 78 35.06 34.80 -17.48
CA GLY A 78 35.63 35.85 -16.63
C GLY A 78 35.63 35.47 -15.15
N ALA A 79 36.38 36.20 -14.32
CA ALA A 79 36.69 35.82 -12.93
C ALA A 79 35.49 35.80 -11.95
N ALA A 80 34.27 36.04 -12.43
CA ALA A 80 33.06 36.09 -11.62
C ALA A 80 32.08 34.94 -11.92
N ASP A 81 32.48 33.99 -12.78
CA ASP A 81 31.67 32.84 -13.21
C ASP A 81 32.54 31.57 -13.15
N GLU A 82 32.47 30.90 -12.00
CA GLU A 82 33.19 29.69 -11.64
C GLU A 82 32.41 28.45 -12.09
N VAL A 83 33.04 27.62 -12.92
CA VAL A 83 32.47 26.37 -13.42
C VAL A 83 33.34 25.20 -13.00
N LEU A 84 32.74 24.13 -12.46
CA LEU A 84 33.45 22.90 -12.16
C LEU A 84 33.65 22.09 -13.45
N LYS A 85 34.90 21.95 -13.89
CA LYS A 85 35.30 21.00 -14.93
C LYS A 85 35.71 19.68 -14.31
N ILE A 86 35.11 18.58 -14.79
CA ILE A 86 35.49 17.21 -14.46
C ILE A 86 36.01 16.53 -15.72
N GLU A 87 37.18 15.90 -15.63
CA GLU A 87 37.80 15.17 -16.75
C GLU A 87 38.30 13.81 -16.29
N GLY A 88 38.12 12.78 -17.14
CA GLY A 88 38.59 11.43 -16.85
C GLY A 88 37.58 10.50 -16.18
N LEU A 89 36.27 10.79 -16.28
CA LEU A 89 35.22 9.84 -15.87
C LEU A 89 35.23 8.59 -16.77
N SER A 90 35.05 7.41 -16.16
CA SER A 90 35.12 6.13 -16.87
C SER A 90 34.09 5.11 -16.36
N THR A 91 33.87 4.05 -17.13
CA THR A 91 33.07 2.89 -16.73
C THR A 91 33.93 1.62 -16.71
N GLY A 92 33.59 0.64 -15.87
CA GLY A 92 34.35 -0.61 -15.74
C GLY A 92 34.30 -1.20 -14.33
N SER A 93 35.16 -2.20 -14.06
CA SER A 93 35.31 -2.82 -12.74
C SER A 93 35.91 -1.89 -11.69
N LEU A 94 36.67 -0.87 -12.12
CA LEU A 94 37.14 0.27 -11.32
C LEU A 94 36.52 1.54 -11.93
N GLN A 95 35.32 1.89 -11.50
CA GLN A 95 34.59 3.06 -12.05
C GLN A 95 35.23 4.37 -11.57
N HIS A 96 35.80 5.16 -12.49
CA HIS A 96 36.30 6.49 -12.14
C HIS A 96 35.15 7.51 -12.14
N ASN A 97 34.92 8.07 -10.96
CA ASN A 97 33.83 8.97 -10.64
C ASN A 97 34.42 10.19 -9.94
N ALA A 98 33.72 11.32 -9.96
CA ALA A 98 34.15 12.52 -9.26
C ALA A 98 33.38 12.66 -7.94
N GLN A 99 34.09 12.73 -6.81
CA GLN A 99 33.50 12.98 -5.49
C GLN A 99 33.86 14.38 -5.01
N ILE A 100 32.84 15.17 -4.71
CA ILE A 100 32.96 16.51 -4.15
C ILE A 100 32.52 16.39 -2.68
N ALA A 101 33.43 16.67 -1.75
CA ALA A 101 33.04 16.76 -0.36
C ALA A 101 32.14 17.99 -0.19
N LEU A 102 31.10 17.88 0.62
CA LEU A 102 30.18 18.96 0.98
C LEU A 102 30.33 19.34 2.46
N GLY A 103 31.19 18.64 3.21
CA GLY A 103 31.15 18.64 4.68
C GLY A 103 29.87 17.99 5.20
N THR A 104 29.75 17.73 6.51
CA THR A 104 28.47 17.27 7.07
C THR A 104 27.46 18.41 7.00
N CYS A 105 26.42 18.25 6.20
CA CYS A 105 25.40 19.26 6.01
C CYS A 105 23.99 18.65 6.04
N ASN A 106 23.03 19.42 6.59
CA ASN A 106 21.64 19.02 6.70
C ASN A 106 20.86 19.58 5.50
N LEU A 107 20.35 18.68 4.65
CA LEU A 107 19.48 18.96 3.52
C LEU A 107 18.09 18.34 3.71
N SER A 108 17.74 17.87 4.92
CA SER A 108 16.48 17.17 5.20
C SER A 108 15.24 18.07 5.15
N ASP A 109 15.45 19.38 5.24
CA ASP A 109 14.48 20.45 5.09
C ASP A 109 14.31 20.92 3.64
N MET A 110 15.14 20.44 2.71
CA MET A 110 15.07 20.82 1.30
C MET A 110 14.26 19.80 0.51
N GLU A 111 13.55 20.23 -0.53
CA GLU A 111 12.69 19.35 -1.33
C GLU A 111 13.36 18.88 -2.63
N TYR A 112 14.28 19.68 -3.19
CA TYR A 112 14.95 19.42 -4.45
C TYR A 112 16.45 19.72 -4.38
N LEU A 113 17.24 18.95 -5.14
CA LEU A 113 18.62 19.25 -5.48
C LEU A 113 18.69 19.70 -6.94
N HIS A 114 19.20 20.90 -7.17
CA HIS A 114 19.45 21.48 -8.48
C HIS A 114 20.90 21.32 -8.91
N MET A 115 21.12 21.18 -10.20
CA MET A 115 22.44 21.25 -10.84
C MET A 115 22.29 21.59 -12.33
N ASP A 116 23.14 22.50 -12.82
CA ASP A 116 23.35 22.72 -14.25
C ASP A 116 24.53 21.88 -14.74
N VAL A 117 24.34 21.19 -15.87
CA VAL A 117 25.35 20.30 -16.45
C VAL A 117 25.55 20.60 -17.94
N TYR A 118 26.77 20.55 -18.41
CA TYR A 118 27.12 20.70 -19.82
C TYR A 118 28.08 19.59 -20.24
N SER A 119 27.79 18.93 -21.37
CA SER A 119 28.68 17.95 -21.99
C SER A 119 29.03 18.42 -23.42
N PRO A 120 30.33 18.59 -23.75
CA PRO A 120 30.73 18.96 -25.11
C PRO A 120 30.50 17.80 -26.08
N SER A 121 30.08 18.07 -27.31
CA SER A 121 29.92 17.03 -28.34
C SER A 121 31.25 16.35 -28.70
N GLU A 122 32.37 17.05 -28.51
CA GLU A 122 33.72 16.53 -28.65
C GLU A 122 34.34 16.20 -27.28
N ASN A 123 34.67 14.92 -27.05
CA ASN A 123 35.24 14.38 -25.81
C ASN A 123 34.35 14.47 -24.54
N GLY A 124 33.08 14.86 -24.65
CA GLY A 124 32.12 14.81 -23.56
C GLY A 124 31.58 13.42 -23.25
N ILE A 125 31.01 13.25 -22.07
CA ILE A 125 30.32 12.01 -21.66
C ILE A 125 28.94 11.92 -22.31
N GLY A 126 28.54 10.72 -22.74
CA GLY A 126 27.21 10.50 -23.32
C GLY A 126 26.08 10.28 -22.30
N GLU A 127 26.38 9.71 -21.14
CA GLU A 127 25.40 9.44 -20.09
C GLU A 127 26.01 9.70 -18.71
N PHE A 128 25.21 10.21 -17.78
CA PHE A 128 25.65 10.42 -16.41
C PHE A 128 24.53 10.29 -15.37
N SER A 129 24.94 10.13 -14.13
CA SER A 129 24.09 10.18 -12.95
C SER A 129 24.88 10.73 -11.76
N PHE A 130 24.18 11.08 -10.68
CA PHE A 130 24.81 11.50 -9.45
C PHE A 130 24.22 10.83 -8.22
N TYR A 131 24.99 10.88 -7.14
CA TYR A 131 24.74 10.18 -5.89
C TYR A 131 25.03 11.12 -4.73
N LEU A 132 24.30 10.94 -3.64
CA LEU A 132 24.63 11.55 -2.35
C LEU A 132 25.11 10.47 -1.38
N VAL A 133 26.00 10.88 -0.47
CA VAL A 133 26.54 10.02 0.58
C VAL A 133 26.22 10.62 1.95
N SER A 134 25.70 9.82 2.88
CA SER A 134 25.47 10.20 4.29
C SER A 134 26.26 9.31 5.26
N GLY A 135 26.65 9.88 6.40
CA GLY A 135 27.45 9.18 7.42
C GLY A 135 28.74 8.57 6.86
N TRP A 136 29.33 9.20 5.84
CA TRP A 136 30.54 8.78 5.12
C TRP A 136 30.54 7.34 4.58
N SER A 137 29.39 6.69 4.45
CA SER A 137 29.35 5.25 4.11
C SER A 137 28.13 4.84 3.28
N LYS A 138 26.95 5.38 3.57
CA LYS A 138 25.73 5.07 2.83
C LYS A 138 25.66 5.93 1.58
N THR A 139 25.67 5.32 0.40
CA THR A 139 25.55 6.00 -0.90
C THR A 139 24.20 5.68 -1.53
N VAL A 140 23.49 6.69 -2.04
CA VAL A 140 22.21 6.53 -2.74
C VAL A 140 22.25 7.31 -4.06
N SER A 141 21.82 6.68 -5.16
CA SER A 141 21.71 7.31 -6.48
C SER A 141 20.50 8.22 -6.55
N CYS A 142 20.56 9.26 -7.38
CA CYS A 142 19.37 10.01 -7.78
C CYS A 142 18.40 9.18 -8.66
N ASN A 143 18.76 7.95 -9.04
CA ASN A 143 17.98 7.05 -9.91
C ASN A 143 17.61 7.63 -11.29
N VAL A 144 18.22 8.76 -11.66
CA VAL A 144 18.10 9.37 -12.98
C VAL A 144 19.41 9.19 -13.72
N TRP A 145 19.33 8.56 -14.89
CA TRP A 145 20.42 8.49 -15.87
C TRP A 145 20.07 9.44 -17.01
N TYR A 146 20.76 10.57 -17.06
CA TYR A 146 20.56 11.55 -18.12
C TYR A 146 21.51 11.20 -19.27
N ASN A 147 20.98 11.06 -20.49
CA ASN A 147 21.71 10.62 -21.67
C ASN A 147 21.68 11.68 -22.78
N PHE A 148 22.82 12.36 -22.96
CA PHE A 148 23.04 13.43 -23.93
C PHE A 148 22.93 12.96 -25.39
N ASP A 149 23.32 11.71 -25.70
CA ASP A 149 23.20 11.17 -27.06
C ASP A 149 21.75 10.98 -27.48
N THR A 150 20.96 10.33 -26.62
CA THR A 150 19.56 10.04 -26.92
C THR A 150 18.73 11.31 -27.06
N LYS A 151 19.07 12.34 -26.28
CA LYS A 151 18.37 13.64 -26.28
C LYS A 151 18.94 14.63 -27.28
N GLN A 152 20.12 14.37 -27.84
CA GLN A 152 20.85 15.28 -28.73
C GLN A 152 21.12 16.65 -28.06
N GLU A 153 21.39 16.65 -26.76
CA GLU A 153 21.53 17.85 -25.92
C GLU A 153 23.00 18.17 -25.58
N TYR A 154 23.93 17.87 -26.49
CA TYR A 154 25.33 18.33 -26.36
C TYR A 154 25.47 19.83 -26.63
N ASP A 155 26.60 20.38 -26.21
CA ASP A 155 27.01 21.77 -26.46
C ASP A 155 26.01 22.82 -25.93
N GLN A 156 25.22 22.45 -24.93
CA GLN A 156 24.30 23.34 -24.21
C GLN A 156 24.22 22.95 -22.73
N TRP A 157 23.82 23.91 -21.90
CA TRP A 157 23.55 23.67 -20.49
C TRP A 157 22.18 23.02 -20.33
N ILE A 158 22.11 22.02 -19.48
CA ILE A 158 20.87 21.39 -19.03
C ILE A 158 20.72 21.62 -17.54
N SER A 159 19.50 21.91 -17.10
CA SER A 159 19.18 22.04 -15.68
C SER A 159 18.48 20.78 -15.19
N ILE A 160 18.92 20.24 -14.06
CA ILE A 160 18.34 19.04 -13.48
C ILE A 160 17.90 19.32 -12.04
N ASP A 161 16.62 19.07 -11.79
CA ASP A 161 16.01 19.08 -10.46
C ASP A 161 15.70 17.65 -10.01
N ILE A 162 16.29 17.22 -8.91
CA ILE A 162 16.01 15.90 -8.32
C ILE A 162 15.30 16.06 -6.98
N PRO A 163 14.13 15.43 -6.79
CA PRO A 163 13.48 15.41 -5.48
C PRO A 163 14.37 14.79 -4.40
N MET A 164 14.53 15.46 -3.27
CA MET A 164 15.25 14.95 -2.09
C MET A 164 14.60 13.68 -1.53
N SER A 165 13.29 13.51 -1.74
CA SER A 165 12.55 12.28 -1.45
C SER A 165 13.17 11.06 -2.13
N THR A 166 13.77 11.21 -3.31
CA THR A 166 14.48 10.12 -4.00
C THR A 166 15.61 9.56 -3.15
N PHE A 167 16.40 10.43 -2.54
CA PHE A 167 17.51 10.04 -1.67
C PHE A 167 17.02 9.53 -0.31
N LYS A 168 16.00 10.17 0.28
CA LYS A 168 15.35 9.73 1.52
C LYS A 168 14.76 8.32 1.40
N ASN A 169 14.04 8.04 0.31
CA ASN A 169 13.43 6.74 0.02
C ASN A 169 14.48 5.65 -0.23
N GLY A 170 15.67 6.01 -0.73
CA GLY A 170 16.83 5.11 -0.82
C GLY A 170 17.51 4.84 0.54
N GLY A 171 16.99 5.39 1.63
CA GLY A 171 17.49 5.21 3.00
C GLY A 171 18.70 6.08 3.33
N LEU A 172 18.85 7.24 2.69
CA LEU A 172 19.90 8.20 3.00
C LEU A 172 19.47 9.12 4.16
N ASN A 173 20.36 9.37 5.12
CA ASN A 173 20.10 10.37 6.18
C ASN A 173 20.37 11.76 5.62
N LEU A 174 19.31 12.48 5.22
CA LEU A 174 19.43 13.83 4.65
C LEU A 174 19.94 14.87 5.65
N ALA A 175 19.93 14.59 6.95
CA ALA A 175 20.48 15.50 7.95
C ALA A 175 22.02 15.48 8.02
N GLU A 176 22.66 14.48 7.41
CA GLU A 176 24.10 14.25 7.50
C GLU A 176 24.71 13.92 6.13
N ILE A 177 24.41 14.72 5.11
CA ILE A 177 25.02 14.58 3.79
C ILE A 177 26.48 15.00 3.87
N ASN A 178 27.37 14.25 3.21
CA ASN A 178 28.81 14.47 3.25
C ASN A 178 29.45 14.66 1.86
N VAL A 179 28.95 13.98 0.83
CA VAL A 179 29.59 13.91 -0.50
C VAL A 179 28.53 13.94 -1.61
N LEU A 180 28.79 14.75 -2.65
CA LEU A 180 28.15 14.67 -3.96
C LEU A 180 29.07 13.89 -4.90
N ARG A 181 28.57 12.82 -5.50
CA ARG A 181 29.33 11.96 -6.42
C ARG A 181 28.71 11.99 -7.80
N ILE A 182 29.50 12.28 -8.82
CA ILE A 182 29.10 12.31 -10.23
C ILE A 182 29.76 11.14 -10.96
N ALA A 183 28.95 10.36 -11.68
CA ALA A 183 29.40 9.15 -12.36
C ALA A 183 28.94 9.10 -13.81
N LYS A 184 29.83 8.64 -14.68
CA LYS A 184 29.53 8.35 -16.09
C LYS A 184 28.75 7.04 -16.23
N GLY A 185 27.78 7.04 -17.13
CA GLY A 185 26.99 5.88 -17.53
C GLY A 185 27.64 5.06 -18.65
N LYS A 186 27.10 3.87 -18.91
CA LYS A 186 27.68 2.93 -19.90
C LYS A 186 27.24 3.23 -21.32
N GLN A 187 26.19 4.04 -21.47
CA GLN A 187 25.61 4.36 -22.76
C GLN A 187 26.21 5.64 -23.32
N GLY A 188 26.30 5.68 -24.64
CA GLY A 188 26.67 6.89 -25.36
C GLY A 188 28.16 7.17 -25.53
N ALA A 189 28.49 8.43 -25.86
CA ALA A 189 29.79 8.89 -26.28
C ALA A 189 30.90 8.50 -25.29
N PRO A 190 32.05 8.00 -25.78
CA PRO A 190 33.11 7.45 -24.94
C PRO A 190 33.95 8.53 -24.24
N GLY A 191 33.66 9.81 -24.44
CA GLY A 191 34.39 10.92 -23.84
C GLY A 191 34.33 10.91 -22.32
N THR A 192 35.07 11.82 -21.70
CA THR A 192 35.39 11.78 -20.27
C THR A 192 35.17 13.11 -19.56
N ILE A 193 34.72 14.13 -20.29
CA ILE A 193 34.60 15.51 -19.81
C ILE A 193 33.13 15.84 -19.53
N VAL A 194 32.90 16.53 -18.42
CA VAL A 194 31.61 17.17 -18.09
C VAL A 194 31.86 18.45 -17.29
N TYR A 195 31.02 19.45 -17.49
CA TYR A 195 31.04 20.71 -16.76
C TYR A 195 29.79 20.80 -15.88
N VAL A 196 29.94 21.35 -14.68
CA VAL A 196 28.89 21.46 -13.67
C VAL A 196 28.90 22.86 -13.09
N ASP A 197 27.70 23.43 -12.93
CA ASP A 197 27.47 24.75 -12.34
C ASP A 197 26.17 24.75 -11.53
N ASN A 198 25.92 25.81 -10.76
CA ASN A 198 24.69 26.05 -10.00
C ASN A 198 24.16 24.85 -9.20
N VAL A 199 24.99 24.27 -8.33
CA VAL A 199 24.60 23.22 -7.38
C VAL A 199 24.01 23.84 -6.12
N TYR A 200 22.69 23.74 -5.96
CA TYR A 200 21.98 24.21 -4.76
C TYR A 200 20.77 23.34 -4.45
N ALA A 201 20.44 23.21 -3.18
CA ALA A 201 19.17 22.61 -2.76
C ALA A 201 18.13 23.70 -2.53
N TYR A 202 16.87 23.43 -2.83
CA TYR A 202 15.77 24.38 -2.62
C TYR A 202 14.46 23.63 -2.35
N GLY A 203 13.45 24.33 -1.88
CA GLY A 203 12.23 23.73 -1.35
C GLY A 203 11.91 24.33 0.00
N LYS A 204 10.88 23.84 0.69
CA LYS A 204 10.26 24.56 1.80
C LYS A 204 11.29 25.08 2.80
N ALA A 205 11.37 26.41 2.91
CA ALA A 205 12.10 27.08 3.96
C ALA A 205 11.52 26.61 5.30
N VAL A 206 12.27 25.77 6.00
CA VAL A 206 12.03 25.40 7.40
C VAL A 206 12.86 26.38 8.21
N GLU A 207 12.20 27.20 9.04
CA GLU A 207 12.90 27.90 10.11
C GLU A 207 13.71 26.88 10.93
N PRO A 208 14.94 27.22 11.38
CA PRO A 208 15.83 26.25 12.00
C PRO A 208 15.14 25.47 13.12
N GLU A 209 15.42 24.16 13.15
CA GLU A 209 14.98 23.17 14.14
C GLU A 209 14.68 23.80 15.50
N SER A 210 13.52 23.49 16.10
CA SER A 210 13.08 24.00 17.39
C SER A 210 14.07 23.62 18.50
N ASP A 211 15.14 24.40 18.63
CA ASP A 211 16.02 24.39 19.78
C ASP A 211 15.24 24.87 21.00
N VAL A 212 15.74 24.48 22.17
CA VAL A 212 15.28 25.02 23.45
C VAL A 212 15.41 26.55 23.37
N LYS A 213 14.30 27.28 23.32
CA LYS A 213 14.31 28.74 23.23
C LYS A 213 14.49 29.28 24.63
N ILE A 214 15.55 30.05 24.84
CA ILE A 214 15.84 30.66 26.13
C ILE A 214 15.92 32.17 25.94
N VAL A 215 15.04 32.89 26.63
CA VAL A 215 14.98 34.35 26.58
C VAL A 215 15.19 34.89 27.98
N ALA A 216 16.18 35.76 28.15
CA ALA A 216 16.34 36.54 29.37
C ALA A 216 15.47 37.81 29.29
N ASN A 217 14.49 37.94 30.18
CA ASN A 217 13.43 38.94 30.11
C ASN A 217 13.61 40.09 31.12
N GLY A 218 14.85 40.51 31.45
CA GLY A 218 15.08 41.48 32.51
C GLY A 218 16.19 42.51 32.31
N ASN A 219 16.13 43.51 33.20
CA ASN A 219 17.01 44.67 33.32
C ASN A 219 18.36 44.29 33.95
N THR A 220 19.42 44.89 33.46
CA THR A 220 20.80 44.68 33.92
C THR A 220 20.98 44.98 35.42
N ASN A 221 21.48 43.97 36.17
CA ASN A 221 22.07 44.04 37.52
C ASN A 221 21.16 44.50 38.69
N LEU A 222 20.28 43.62 39.16
CA LEU A 222 19.68 43.71 40.51
C LEU A 222 20.36 42.70 41.45
N THR A 223 21.05 43.18 42.49
CA THR A 223 21.67 42.37 43.56
C THR A 223 20.65 42.00 44.65
N THR A 224 19.45 41.57 44.27
CA THR A 224 18.33 41.33 45.20
C THR A 224 18.17 39.85 45.53
N ASP A 225 17.77 39.54 46.76
CA ASP A 225 17.57 38.17 47.28
C ASP A 225 16.26 37.50 46.78
N VAL A 226 15.32 38.31 46.30
CA VAL A 226 13.98 37.91 45.83
C VAL A 226 13.65 38.59 44.49
N PRO A 227 12.77 38.00 43.66
CA PRO A 227 12.19 38.70 42.51
C PRO A 227 11.42 39.93 42.97
N LEU A 228 11.60 41.06 42.27
CA LEU A 228 10.91 42.34 42.58
C LEU A 228 9.78 42.67 41.60
N ILE A 229 9.69 41.92 40.49
CA ILE A 229 8.67 42.06 39.47
C ILE A 229 8.18 40.66 39.11
N SER A 230 6.93 40.55 38.70
CA SER A 230 6.33 39.33 38.14
C SER A 230 7.12 38.79 36.95
N ALA A 231 7.04 37.47 36.75
CA ALA A 231 7.55 36.85 35.53
C ALA A 231 6.80 37.40 34.30
N PRO A 232 7.37 37.29 33.08
CA PRO A 232 6.70 37.71 31.86
C PRO A 232 5.30 37.09 31.75
N THR A 233 4.27 37.91 31.50
CA THR A 233 2.91 37.39 31.35
C THR A 233 2.85 36.42 30.17
N PRO A 234 2.36 35.18 30.37
CA PRO A 234 2.18 34.23 29.29
C PRO A 234 1.33 34.81 28.15
N LYS A 235 1.72 34.51 26.91
CA LYS A 235 1.06 35.04 25.70
C LYS A 235 0.24 34.01 24.94
N VAL A 236 0.37 32.74 25.31
CA VAL A 236 -0.33 31.65 24.64
C VAL A 236 -1.80 31.68 25.06
N ALA A 237 -2.73 31.48 24.13
CA ALA A 237 -4.14 31.41 24.47
C ALA A 237 -4.41 30.22 25.40
N ALA A 238 -5.23 30.42 26.44
CA ALA A 238 -5.54 29.38 27.44
C ALA A 238 -6.04 28.05 26.83
N ALA A 239 -6.72 28.11 25.67
CA ALA A 239 -7.19 26.93 24.94
C ALA A 239 -6.05 26.02 24.43
N ASN A 240 -4.86 26.58 24.20
CA ASN A 240 -3.69 25.87 23.67
C ASN A 240 -2.70 25.48 24.78
N VAL A 241 -3.12 25.61 26.04
CA VAL A 241 -2.26 25.48 27.21
C VAL A 241 -2.78 24.40 28.14
N PHE A 242 -1.88 23.50 28.52
CA PHE A 242 -2.03 22.65 29.69
C PHE A 242 -1.28 23.31 30.86
N ASN A 243 -2.02 23.97 31.75
CA ASN A 243 -1.45 24.71 32.88
C ASN A 243 -1.00 23.79 34.03
N PHE A 244 0.27 23.87 34.45
CA PHE A 244 0.73 23.26 35.69
C PHE A 244 0.75 24.28 36.83
N PHE A 245 1.42 25.41 36.64
CA PHE A 245 1.59 26.48 37.63
C PHE A 245 1.70 27.84 36.95
N SER A 246 0.61 28.60 36.92
CA SER A 246 0.59 29.99 36.44
C SER A 246 -0.71 30.66 36.89
N ASP A 247 -0.60 31.77 37.62
CA ASP A 247 -1.77 32.55 38.04
C ASP A 247 -2.56 33.11 36.85
N HIS A 248 -1.91 33.25 35.69
CA HIS A 248 -2.54 33.73 34.44
C HIS A 248 -3.62 32.79 33.90
N TYR A 249 -3.43 31.47 34.03
CA TYR A 249 -4.36 30.45 33.51
C TYR A 249 -5.24 29.82 34.61
N GLY A 250 -5.13 30.29 35.85
CA GLY A 250 -5.91 29.79 36.99
C GLY A 250 -5.32 28.54 37.65
N ASP A 251 -6.16 27.75 38.34
CA ASP A 251 -5.72 26.59 39.13
C ASP A 251 -5.08 25.50 38.25
N GLY A 252 -3.79 25.24 38.46
CA GLY A 252 -3.05 24.18 37.78
C GLY A 252 -2.76 22.95 38.67
N LYS A 253 -2.18 21.90 38.07
CA LYS A 253 -1.74 20.69 38.79
C LYS A 253 -0.24 20.76 39.11
N PHE A 254 0.10 21.41 40.23
CA PHE A 254 1.48 21.56 40.70
C PHE A 254 1.59 21.28 42.20
N ASP A 255 1.75 20.00 42.54
CA ASP A 255 1.87 19.57 43.92
C ASP A 255 3.34 19.62 44.36
N TYR A 256 3.71 20.79 44.91
CA TYR A 256 5.03 21.03 45.48
C TYR A 256 5.18 20.49 46.92
N ALA A 257 4.08 20.11 47.57
CA ALA A 257 4.07 19.64 48.96
C ALA A 257 4.47 18.17 49.09
N GLN A 258 4.43 17.41 47.98
CA GLN A 258 4.92 16.04 47.95
C GLN A 258 6.40 15.96 48.35
N SER A 259 6.72 15.04 49.27
CA SER A 259 8.08 14.83 49.76
C SER A 259 8.99 14.28 48.66
N ASP A 260 10.21 14.81 48.54
CA ASP A 260 11.19 14.33 47.56
C ASP A 260 11.59 12.87 47.84
N TYR A 261 11.49 12.01 46.83
CA TYR A 261 11.96 10.62 46.90
C TYR A 261 13.51 10.61 46.98
N GLY A 262 14.06 10.37 48.18
CA GLY A 262 15.47 9.99 48.36
C GLY A 262 16.50 11.07 48.71
N ASP A 263 16.16 12.36 48.85
CA ASP A 263 17.11 13.36 49.39
C ASP A 263 16.39 14.56 50.06
N GLN A 264 16.33 14.59 51.41
CA GLN A 264 15.58 15.56 52.22
C GLN A 264 16.23 16.95 52.37
N LYS A 265 16.91 17.47 51.33
CA LYS A 265 17.79 18.66 51.50
C LYS A 265 17.19 19.98 51.05
N THR A 266 16.20 20.00 50.16
CA THR A 266 15.61 21.24 49.64
C THR A 266 14.36 21.64 50.42
N VAL A 267 14.05 22.94 50.43
CA VAL A 267 12.81 23.49 51.02
C VAL A 267 12.00 24.15 49.90
N LYS A 268 10.77 23.69 49.71
CA LYS A 268 9.84 24.13 48.65
C LYS A 268 8.72 24.96 49.29
N SER A 269 8.46 26.16 48.78
CA SER A 269 7.40 27.04 49.29
C SER A 269 6.86 27.96 48.19
N LEU A 270 5.60 28.35 48.25
CA LEU A 270 5.09 29.48 47.47
C LEU A 270 5.35 30.79 48.24
N ILE A 271 5.78 31.83 47.53
CA ILE A 271 5.86 33.19 48.04
C ILE A 271 5.10 34.14 47.11
N THR A 272 4.55 35.22 47.65
CA THR A 272 3.96 36.29 46.84
C THR A 272 5.02 37.37 46.64
N ILE A 273 5.19 37.85 45.41
CA ILE A 273 6.11 38.97 45.13
C ILE A 273 5.55 40.23 45.80
N ASN A 274 6.42 41.00 46.48
CA ASN A 274 5.99 42.20 47.21
C ASN A 274 5.34 43.21 46.26
N ASP A 275 4.24 43.81 46.71
CA ASP A 275 3.44 44.78 45.94
C ASP A 275 2.80 44.21 44.66
N THR A 276 2.70 42.87 44.53
CA THR A 276 1.90 42.17 43.51
C THR A 276 1.02 41.08 44.16
N GLU A 277 0.10 40.49 43.38
CA GLU A 277 -0.70 39.32 43.79
C GLU A 277 -0.11 37.99 43.28
N ASP A 278 1.08 38.04 42.67
CA ASP A 278 1.69 36.97 41.88
C ASP A 278 2.43 35.96 42.76
N GLN A 279 2.04 34.68 42.67
CA GLN A 279 2.64 33.59 43.42
C GLN A 279 3.77 32.93 42.63
N VAL A 280 4.96 32.89 43.23
CA VAL A 280 6.12 32.20 42.64
C VAL A 280 6.56 31.01 43.48
N PHE A 281 7.00 29.96 42.79
CA PHE A 281 7.52 28.76 43.42
C PHE A 281 8.99 28.94 43.81
N LYS A 282 9.25 28.97 45.12
CA LYS A 282 10.60 29.10 45.69
C LYS A 282 11.18 27.74 46.05
N ILE A 283 12.40 27.48 45.59
CA ILE A 283 13.24 26.36 45.98
C ILE A 283 14.46 26.90 46.75
N ASP A 284 14.57 26.53 48.02
CA ASP A 284 15.65 26.88 48.92
C ASP A 284 16.54 25.66 49.22
N ASN A 285 17.79 25.93 49.62
CA ASN A 285 18.82 24.96 49.95
C ASN A 285 19.08 23.91 48.84
N ILE A 286 18.89 24.28 47.56
CA ILE A 286 19.29 23.42 46.43
C ILE A 286 20.81 23.46 46.28
N VAL A 287 21.47 22.41 46.78
CA VAL A 287 22.93 22.20 46.74
C VAL A 287 23.32 21.31 45.55
N ASN A 288 24.59 21.31 45.18
CA ASN A 288 25.09 20.49 44.07
C ASN A 288 24.65 19.02 44.21
N GLY A 289 23.98 18.49 43.18
CA GLY A 289 23.45 17.13 43.13
C GLY A 289 22.09 16.92 43.81
N SER A 290 21.59 17.89 44.59
CA SER A 290 20.25 17.81 45.17
C SER A 290 19.16 17.96 44.11
N LYS A 291 18.00 17.37 44.38
CA LYS A 291 16.84 17.35 43.49
C LYS A 291 15.65 17.99 44.22
N ALA A 292 14.91 18.83 43.52
CA ALA A 292 13.60 19.32 43.95
C ALA A 292 12.58 18.78 42.95
N ASN A 293 11.76 17.82 43.38
CA ASN A 293 10.77 17.18 42.55
C ASN A 293 9.39 17.81 42.80
N VAL A 294 8.63 18.05 41.73
CA VAL A 294 7.27 18.55 41.81
C VAL A 294 6.36 17.62 41.01
N SER A 295 5.29 17.15 41.64
CA SER A 295 4.31 16.30 40.95
C SER A 295 3.35 17.14 40.13
N ILE A 296 3.06 16.64 38.93
CA ILE A 296 2.12 17.26 38.00
C ILE A 296 0.90 16.34 37.73
N GLY A 297 0.75 15.27 38.52
CA GLY A 297 -0.30 14.28 38.36
C GLY A 297 -0.10 13.42 37.12
N SER A 298 -1.18 13.05 36.41
CA SER A 298 -1.11 12.31 35.13
C SER A 298 -1.62 13.20 33.98
N PRO A 299 -0.82 14.17 33.53
CA PRO A 299 -1.24 15.09 32.48
C PRO A 299 -1.44 14.36 31.15
N ASN A 300 -2.50 14.72 30.42
CA ASN A 300 -2.63 14.33 29.03
C ASN A 300 -1.98 15.40 28.15
N LEU A 301 -0.82 15.09 27.58
CA LEU A 301 -0.04 16.01 26.75
C LEU A 301 -0.22 15.76 25.25
N SER A 302 -1.19 14.95 24.84
CA SER A 302 -1.36 14.54 23.43
C SER A 302 -1.74 15.67 22.45
N GLY A 303 -1.95 16.89 22.93
CA GLY A 303 -2.36 18.06 22.12
C GLY A 303 -1.43 19.27 22.24
N VAL A 304 -0.28 19.10 22.91
CA VAL A 304 0.73 20.14 23.13
C VAL A 304 2.09 19.56 22.76
N ASP A 305 3.04 20.39 22.33
CA ASP A 305 4.34 19.94 21.82
C ASP A 305 5.52 20.71 22.43
N MET A 306 5.26 21.74 23.24
CA MET A 306 6.25 22.50 24.00
C MET A 306 5.93 22.50 25.51
N LEU A 307 6.97 22.68 26.31
CA LEU A 307 6.94 22.99 27.73
C LEU A 307 7.56 24.36 27.97
N HIS A 308 6.85 25.24 28.66
CA HIS A 308 7.31 26.55 29.09
C HIS A 308 7.57 26.58 30.60
N LEU A 309 8.60 27.32 31.02
CA LEU A 309 8.78 27.77 32.39
C LEU A 309 9.58 29.08 32.45
N ASP A 310 9.26 29.91 33.44
CA ASP A 310 10.06 31.07 33.83
C ASP A 310 10.88 30.75 35.08
N ILE A 311 12.16 31.15 35.09
CA ILE A 311 13.01 31.01 36.26
C ILE A 311 13.71 32.31 36.65
N PHE A 312 14.01 32.45 37.94
CA PHE A 312 14.82 33.54 38.47
C PHE A 312 15.83 33.01 39.49
N SER A 313 17.09 33.41 39.33
CA SER A 313 18.16 33.12 40.29
C SER A 313 18.78 34.44 40.77
N PRO A 314 18.86 34.70 42.08
CA PRO A 314 19.42 35.96 42.63
C PRO A 314 20.79 36.36 42.08
N GLY A 315 20.98 37.68 41.94
CA GLY A 315 22.20 38.38 41.48
C GLY A 315 23.40 38.32 42.43
N ASN A 316 23.19 37.89 43.67
CA ASN A 316 24.20 37.85 44.72
C ASN A 316 24.70 36.42 44.98
N ASP A 317 25.51 36.22 46.02
CA ASP A 317 26.07 34.91 46.39
C ASP A 317 25.01 33.86 46.79
N GLN A 318 23.72 34.20 46.79
CA GLN A 318 22.61 33.29 47.14
C GLN A 318 21.99 32.57 45.92
N GLY A 319 22.18 33.04 44.68
CA GLY A 319 21.60 32.39 43.49
C GLY A 319 22.42 31.20 42.98
N ILE A 320 21.76 30.21 42.39
CA ILE A 320 22.42 29.03 41.78
C ILE A 320 23.11 29.37 40.45
N GLY A 321 24.13 28.60 40.05
CA GLY A 321 24.87 28.78 38.79
C GLY A 321 24.44 27.85 37.65
N GLU A 322 24.79 26.57 37.74
CA GLU A 322 24.36 25.54 36.78
C GLU A 322 23.20 24.72 37.35
N PHE A 323 22.20 24.40 36.52
CA PHE A 323 21.08 23.56 36.89
C PHE A 323 20.55 22.77 35.70
N ASP A 324 19.77 21.73 35.97
CA ASP A 324 18.99 21.01 35.00
C ASP A 324 17.52 20.92 35.38
N PHE A 325 16.69 20.80 34.35
CA PHE A 325 15.28 20.48 34.48
C PHE A 325 14.91 19.29 33.56
N ALA A 326 13.98 18.46 34.02
CA ALA A 326 13.52 17.29 33.27
C ALA A 326 12.05 16.98 33.54
N LEU A 327 11.34 16.54 32.50
CA LEU A 327 10.01 15.92 32.59
C LEU A 327 10.20 14.40 32.68
N THR A 328 9.71 13.77 33.76
CA THR A 328 10.00 12.36 34.06
C THR A 328 8.90 11.69 34.90
N ASP A 329 9.12 10.45 35.31
CA ASP A 329 8.28 9.70 36.23
C ASP A 329 8.95 9.44 37.60
N PHE A 330 8.16 8.91 38.55
CA PHE A 330 8.66 8.47 39.86
C PHE A 330 9.54 7.20 39.81
N GLY A 331 9.67 6.53 38.66
CA GLY A 331 10.43 5.29 38.46
C GLY A 331 11.85 5.48 37.89
N GLY A 332 12.20 6.69 37.45
CA GLY A 332 13.45 6.96 36.73
C GLY A 332 14.75 6.67 37.52
N ASN A 333 15.52 5.69 37.04
CA ASN A 333 16.85 5.26 37.55
C ASN A 333 18.03 6.21 37.20
N GLY A 334 17.78 7.48 36.88
CA GLY A 334 18.84 8.48 36.65
C GLY A 334 19.37 8.62 35.21
N ASN A 335 18.64 8.13 34.20
CA ASN A 335 18.91 8.37 32.77
C ASN A 335 17.99 9.45 32.16
N ASP A 336 17.51 10.39 32.98
CA ASP A 336 16.63 11.45 32.52
C ASP A 336 17.40 12.39 31.58
N ALA A 337 16.84 12.65 30.39
CA ALA A 337 17.38 13.61 29.42
C ALA A 337 17.18 15.06 29.93
N GLY A 338 17.89 15.43 30.99
CA GLY A 338 17.83 16.77 31.58
C GLY A 338 18.48 17.82 30.68
N ILE A 339 17.86 18.99 30.60
CA ILE A 339 18.43 20.13 29.88
C ILE A 339 19.26 20.96 30.87
N TRP A 340 20.56 20.98 30.65
CA TRP A 340 21.52 21.69 31.49
C TRP A 340 21.68 23.14 31.04
N LEU A 341 21.54 24.07 31.97
CA LEU A 341 21.78 25.50 31.76
C LEU A 341 22.73 26.05 32.83
N ASN A 342 23.80 26.72 32.39
CA ASN A 342 24.69 27.48 33.27
C ASN A 342 24.41 28.98 33.11
N ILE A 343 23.67 29.54 34.06
CA ILE A 343 23.25 30.95 34.03
C ILE A 343 24.37 31.90 34.50
N THR A 344 25.36 31.40 35.24
CA THR A 344 26.54 32.20 35.64
C THR A 344 27.38 32.57 34.43
N ASP A 345 27.69 31.61 33.54
CA ASP A 345 28.51 31.86 32.34
C ASP A 345 27.84 32.84 31.37
N LYS A 346 26.51 32.92 31.42
CA LYS A 346 25.70 33.83 30.60
C LYS A 346 25.46 35.20 31.25
N GLY A 347 25.83 35.37 32.52
CA GLY A 347 25.58 36.60 33.28
C GLY A 347 24.09 36.89 33.51
N TRP A 348 23.25 35.84 33.61
CA TRP A 348 21.80 35.98 33.68
C TRP A 348 21.22 35.99 35.11
N HIS A 349 22.06 36.19 36.12
CA HIS A 349 21.56 36.33 37.49
C HIS A 349 20.80 37.65 37.69
N GLY A 350 19.79 37.63 38.56
CA GLY A 350 19.00 38.80 38.94
C GLY A 350 17.92 39.21 37.92
N GLN A 351 17.57 38.33 36.98
CA GLN A 351 16.52 38.55 35.98
C GLN A 351 15.72 37.27 35.71
N TRP A 352 14.49 37.42 35.22
CA TRP A 352 13.65 36.31 34.76
C TRP A 352 14.18 35.73 33.44
N ILE A 353 14.15 34.42 33.31
CA ILE A 353 14.57 33.68 32.12
C ILE A 353 13.41 32.77 31.72
N SER A 354 12.81 33.03 30.56
CA SER A 354 11.81 32.14 29.96
C SER A 354 12.50 31.05 29.16
N ILE A 355 12.00 29.82 29.30
CA ILE A 355 12.55 28.64 28.65
C ILE A 355 11.41 27.86 27.98
N ASP A 356 11.44 27.73 26.65
CA ASP A 356 10.53 26.89 25.86
C ASP A 356 11.27 25.65 25.35
N ILE A 357 10.74 24.46 25.63
CA ILE A 357 11.37 23.19 25.27
C ILE A 357 10.40 22.29 24.50
N PRO A 358 10.82 21.69 23.37
CA PRO A 358 10.02 20.65 22.73
C PRO A 358 9.82 19.43 23.63
N LEU A 359 8.57 19.00 23.81
CA LEU A 359 8.23 17.79 24.54
C LEU A 359 8.85 16.53 23.93
N SER A 360 9.17 16.57 22.63
CA SER A 360 9.90 15.52 21.92
C SER A 360 11.29 15.22 22.50
N LYS A 361 11.85 16.09 23.34
CA LYS A 361 13.11 15.84 24.07
C LYS A 361 12.98 14.72 25.12
N TRP A 362 11.76 14.34 25.51
CA TRP A 362 11.51 13.27 26.49
C TRP A 362 10.61 12.18 25.89
N THR A 363 10.91 10.92 26.19
CA THR A 363 10.12 9.76 25.76
C THR A 363 9.69 8.95 27.00
N GLY A 364 8.39 8.71 27.15
CA GLY A 364 7.84 7.94 28.29
C GLY A 364 6.71 8.66 29.03
N ALA A 365 6.19 8.04 30.09
CA ALA A 365 5.16 8.63 30.93
C ALA A 365 5.74 9.80 31.75
N ALA A 366 5.01 10.92 31.80
CA ALA A 366 5.40 12.11 32.55
C ALA A 366 4.40 12.35 33.69
N ASN A 367 4.86 12.33 34.94
CA ASN A 367 4.04 12.70 36.10
C ASN A 367 4.76 13.61 37.10
N MET A 368 5.99 14.04 36.78
CA MET A 368 6.82 14.86 37.65
C MET A 368 7.74 15.80 36.85
N ILE A 369 7.94 17.01 37.34
CA ILE A 369 9.01 17.92 36.92
C ILE A 369 10.12 17.89 37.97
N ARG A 370 11.37 17.70 37.53
CA ARG A 370 12.54 17.68 38.40
C ARG A 370 13.43 18.88 38.12
N PHE A 371 13.84 19.57 39.17
CA PHE A 371 14.94 20.54 39.15
C PHE A 371 16.13 19.95 39.89
N ARG A 372 17.33 20.00 39.30
CA ARG A 372 18.56 19.61 39.98
C ARG A 372 19.65 20.65 39.74
N ARG A 373 20.53 20.80 40.72
CA ARG A 373 21.63 21.75 40.64
C ARG A 373 22.93 21.06 40.22
N GLY A 374 23.66 21.70 39.31
CA GLY A 374 24.98 21.33 38.83
C GLY A 374 26.13 21.86 39.68
N GLY A 375 27.36 21.59 39.21
CA GLY A 375 28.59 21.89 39.93
C GLY A 375 29.30 23.16 39.47
N LYS A 376 28.88 23.76 38.35
CA LYS A 376 29.54 24.92 37.75
C LYS A 376 28.84 26.25 38.09
N GLY A 377 29.60 27.34 38.04
CA GLY A 377 29.10 28.70 38.31
C GLY A 377 28.93 29.00 39.80
N SER A 378 27.93 29.82 40.14
CA SER A 378 27.65 30.30 41.50
C SER A 378 27.40 29.18 42.52
N THR A 379 27.85 29.43 43.76
CA THR A 379 27.67 28.49 44.89
C THR A 379 26.36 28.67 45.66
N GLY A 380 25.57 29.70 45.35
CA GLY A 380 24.28 30.00 45.98
C GLY A 380 23.24 28.90 45.81
N LYS A 381 22.14 28.95 46.56
CA LYS A 381 21.19 27.84 46.78
C LYS A 381 19.72 28.19 46.52
N LEU A 382 19.43 29.35 45.95
CA LEU A 382 18.09 29.83 45.68
C LEU A 382 17.75 29.76 44.19
N LEU A 383 16.56 29.23 43.91
CA LEU A 383 15.91 29.26 42.59
C LEU A 383 14.42 29.58 42.78
N TYR A 384 13.91 30.48 41.96
CA TYR A 384 12.48 30.77 41.85
C TYR A 384 11.99 30.33 40.48
N VAL A 385 10.78 29.79 40.42
CA VAL A 385 10.13 29.28 39.20
C VAL A 385 8.72 29.82 39.14
N ASP A 386 8.27 30.16 37.93
CA ASP A 386 6.95 30.66 37.65
C ASP A 386 6.48 30.19 36.25
N ASN A 387 5.21 30.38 35.91
CA ASN A 387 4.61 30.10 34.60
C ASN A 387 4.99 28.73 34.00
N VAL A 388 4.79 27.64 34.74
CA VAL A 388 5.05 26.29 34.25
C VAL A 388 3.82 25.76 33.53
N TYR A 389 3.88 25.61 32.21
CA TYR A 389 2.77 25.08 31.41
C TYR A 389 3.26 24.41 30.12
N ALA A 390 2.53 23.40 29.64
CA ALA A 390 2.77 22.85 28.31
C ALA A 390 1.84 23.51 27.30
N TYR A 391 2.31 23.71 26.06
CA TYR A 391 1.53 24.38 25.03
C TYR A 391 1.82 23.84 23.64
N LYS A 392 0.92 24.09 22.69
CA LYS A 392 1.15 23.80 21.27
C LYS A 392 1.93 24.96 20.62
N SER A 393 3.14 24.70 20.14
CA SER A 393 3.94 25.62 19.35
C SER A 393 3.31 25.84 17.99
N GLU A 394 3.36 27.07 17.53
CA GLU A 394 2.91 27.38 16.18
C GLU A 394 4.03 26.99 15.20
N SER A 395 3.87 25.85 14.54
CA SER A 395 4.46 25.59 13.22
C SER A 395 3.38 25.04 12.30
N ASP A 396 3.11 25.72 11.19
CA ASP A 396 2.33 25.31 10.02
C ASP A 396 1.46 24.05 10.20
N ASP A 397 0.47 24.15 11.07
CA ASP A 397 -0.75 23.36 11.04
C ASP A 397 -1.85 24.39 10.72
N PRO A 398 -2.88 24.02 9.95
CA PRO A 398 -3.81 24.99 9.38
C PRO A 398 -4.36 25.86 10.50
N LYS A 399 -4.44 27.18 10.24
CA LYS A 399 -5.13 28.13 11.13
C LYS A 399 -6.31 27.40 11.79
N PRO A 400 -6.51 27.51 13.13
CA PRO A 400 -7.63 26.86 13.78
C PRO A 400 -8.85 27.13 12.92
N VAL A 401 -9.42 26.04 12.41
CA VAL A 401 -10.60 26.11 11.58
C VAL A 401 -11.63 26.85 12.42
N PRO A 402 -12.05 28.06 12.02
CA PRO A 402 -12.94 28.84 12.88
C PRO A 402 -14.22 28.05 13.08
N ASP A 403 -14.86 28.19 14.24
CA ASP A 403 -16.23 27.70 14.33
C ASP A 403 -17.08 28.36 13.22
N PRO A 404 -18.06 27.64 12.67
CA PRO A 404 -18.96 28.24 11.69
C PRO A 404 -19.61 29.50 12.29
N THR A 405 -19.72 30.56 11.50
CA THR A 405 -20.34 31.85 11.91
C THR A 405 -21.58 32.19 11.08
N THR A 406 -21.87 31.35 10.09
CA THR A 406 -23.02 31.44 9.19
C THR A 406 -23.56 30.05 8.98
N VAL A 407 -24.79 29.96 8.46
CA VAL A 407 -25.41 28.71 7.99
C VAL A 407 -25.77 28.91 6.52
N PRO A 408 -25.50 27.94 5.63
CA PRO A 408 -25.78 28.10 4.21
C PRO A 408 -27.27 28.33 3.95
N VAL A 409 -27.58 29.31 3.09
CA VAL A 409 -28.94 29.53 2.58
C VAL A 409 -29.06 28.86 1.22
N LEU A 410 -30.05 27.99 1.04
CA LEU A 410 -30.22 27.18 -0.17
C LEU A 410 -31.35 27.72 -1.03
N THR A 411 -31.25 27.59 -2.35
CA THR A 411 -32.19 28.22 -3.30
C THR A 411 -33.19 27.22 -3.91
N LYS A 412 -33.72 26.28 -3.12
CA LYS A 412 -34.78 25.35 -3.57
C LYS A 412 -36.17 25.92 -3.34
N ASP A 413 -37.09 25.62 -4.27
CA ASP A 413 -38.51 25.95 -4.14
C ASP A 413 -39.12 25.14 -2.99
N LYS A 414 -39.86 25.80 -2.09
CA LYS A 414 -40.47 25.15 -0.91
C LYS A 414 -41.44 24.02 -1.30
N SER A 415 -42.06 24.08 -2.48
CA SER A 415 -42.98 23.04 -2.95
C SER A 415 -42.29 21.73 -3.36
N ASP A 416 -40.97 21.77 -3.59
CA ASP A 416 -40.15 20.62 -3.98
C ASP A 416 -39.34 20.05 -2.81
N VAL A 417 -39.56 20.53 -1.58
CA VAL A 417 -38.77 20.17 -0.39
C VAL A 417 -39.65 19.54 0.69
N ILE A 418 -39.13 18.50 1.35
CA ILE A 418 -39.64 17.97 2.61
C ILE A 418 -38.57 18.21 3.67
N SER A 419 -38.84 19.13 4.61
CA SER A 419 -37.91 19.46 5.68
C SER A 419 -37.83 18.35 6.73
N ILE A 420 -36.61 18.09 7.21
CA ILE A 420 -36.32 17.20 8.35
C ILE A 420 -35.72 18.04 9.48
N PHE A 421 -34.71 18.84 9.16
CA PHE A 421 -34.03 19.77 10.05
C PHE A 421 -33.49 20.94 9.21
N CYS A 422 -34.36 21.88 8.84
CA CYS A 422 -34.03 23.05 8.02
C CYS A 422 -35.08 24.16 8.19
N GLU A 423 -34.84 25.11 9.10
CA GLU A 423 -35.81 26.14 9.47
C GLU A 423 -36.24 27.01 8.28
N GLN A 424 -35.39 27.11 7.25
CA GLN A 424 -35.71 27.84 6.01
C GLN A 424 -37.00 27.35 5.34
N TYR A 425 -37.31 26.06 5.44
CA TYR A 425 -38.47 25.43 4.79
C TYR A 425 -39.64 25.16 5.74
N GLU A 426 -39.50 25.58 7.00
CA GLU A 426 -40.40 25.22 8.09
C GLU A 426 -41.33 26.36 8.48
N GLU A 427 -42.45 26.02 9.12
CA GLU A 427 -43.30 27.00 9.78
C GLU A 427 -42.82 27.21 11.23
N PRO A 428 -43.08 28.38 11.85
CA PRO A 428 -42.70 28.62 13.24
C PRO A 428 -43.22 27.52 14.19
N GLY A 429 -42.32 26.95 15.01
CA GLY A 429 -42.61 25.86 15.95
C GLY A 429 -42.47 24.44 15.38
N TYR A 430 -42.10 24.28 14.10
CA TYR A 430 -41.92 22.96 13.49
C TYR A 430 -40.90 22.09 14.24
N GLN A 431 -39.71 22.61 14.57
CA GLN A 431 -38.70 21.84 15.29
C GLN A 431 -39.16 21.41 16.69
N ASP A 432 -40.03 22.17 17.35
CA ASP A 432 -40.59 21.78 18.66
C ASP A 432 -41.53 20.58 18.53
N GLU A 433 -42.33 20.54 17.47
CA GLU A 433 -43.33 19.48 17.23
C GLU A 433 -42.74 18.27 16.48
N PHE A 434 -41.92 18.48 15.46
CA PHE A 434 -41.48 17.46 14.51
C PHE A 434 -39.96 17.30 14.42
N GLY A 435 -39.17 18.10 15.12
CA GLY A 435 -37.70 18.05 15.01
C GLY A 435 -37.07 16.69 15.29
N ILE A 436 -35.82 16.56 14.86
CA ILE A 436 -35.03 15.32 14.99
C ILE A 436 -34.67 15.04 16.46
N VAL A 437 -34.60 13.76 16.80
CA VAL A 437 -34.13 13.29 18.13
C VAL A 437 -33.26 12.06 17.97
N SER A 438 -32.28 11.89 18.86
CA SER A 438 -31.44 10.70 18.91
C SER A 438 -32.28 9.42 18.96
N ALA A 439 -31.96 8.44 18.11
CA ALA A 439 -32.66 7.16 18.03
C ALA A 439 -32.13 6.11 19.03
N GLY A 440 -31.24 6.51 19.94
CA GLY A 440 -30.59 5.66 20.93
C GLY A 440 -29.35 4.95 20.39
N ASN A 441 -28.81 4.02 21.19
CA ASN A 441 -27.51 3.42 20.94
C ASN A 441 -27.57 2.29 19.88
N TRP A 442 -27.35 2.64 18.61
CA TRP A 442 -27.30 1.69 17.47
C TRP A 442 -25.86 1.49 16.97
N GLY A 443 -24.97 1.11 17.89
CA GLY A 443 -23.52 0.99 17.60
C GLY A 443 -22.73 2.25 17.94
N GLN A 444 -23.27 3.13 18.77
CA GLN A 444 -22.57 4.32 19.25
C GLN A 444 -21.52 3.98 20.30
N ASN A 445 -20.37 4.65 20.22
CA ASN A 445 -19.30 4.57 21.21
C ASN A 445 -19.65 5.46 22.42
N ALA A 446 -19.33 5.03 23.63
CA ALA A 446 -19.57 5.77 24.88
C ALA A 446 -18.91 7.17 24.94
N LYS A 447 -17.98 7.49 24.04
CA LYS A 447 -17.32 8.81 23.94
C LYS A 447 -18.05 9.81 23.04
N GLN A 448 -19.06 9.37 22.29
CA GLN A 448 -19.80 10.20 21.34
C GLN A 448 -20.72 11.19 22.05
N LYS A 449 -20.80 12.40 21.52
CA LYS A 449 -21.72 13.43 22.00
C LYS A 449 -22.40 14.14 20.83
N ASP A 450 -23.65 14.48 21.04
CA ASP A 450 -24.46 15.33 20.17
C ASP A 450 -25.02 16.51 20.98
N GLU A 451 -25.00 17.70 20.41
CA GLU A 451 -25.61 18.90 21.00
C GLU A 451 -26.21 19.80 19.90
N PHE A 452 -27.36 20.41 20.19
CA PHE A 452 -27.92 21.46 19.33
C PHE A 452 -27.36 22.81 19.79
N VAL A 453 -26.74 23.54 18.86
CA VAL A 453 -26.14 24.85 19.09
C VAL A 453 -26.76 25.89 18.17
N GLU A 454 -26.81 27.14 18.62
CA GLU A 454 -27.33 28.26 17.83
C GLU A 454 -26.14 29.06 17.26
N ILE A 455 -25.78 28.75 16.01
CA ILE A 455 -24.69 29.45 15.30
C ILE A 455 -25.15 30.85 14.88
N VAL A 456 -26.37 30.93 14.33
CA VAL A 456 -27.05 32.15 13.92
C VAL A 456 -28.33 32.26 14.71
N ALA A 457 -28.63 33.46 15.22
CA ALA A 457 -29.83 33.67 16.03
C ALA A 457 -31.10 33.18 15.30
N GLY A 458 -31.84 32.28 15.93
CA GLY A 458 -33.06 31.66 15.41
C GLY A 458 -32.87 30.42 14.54
N ASN A 459 -31.66 29.88 14.39
CA ASN A 459 -31.40 28.64 13.65
C ASN A 459 -30.56 27.68 14.50
N GLN A 460 -31.04 26.44 14.64
CA GLN A 460 -30.35 25.39 15.38
C GLN A 460 -29.48 24.57 14.43
N THR A 461 -28.28 24.25 14.88
CA THR A 461 -27.33 23.41 14.16
C THR A 461 -26.93 22.22 15.04
N LEU A 462 -26.88 21.02 14.46
CA LEU A 462 -26.47 19.81 15.16
C LEU A 462 -24.94 19.72 15.18
N LYS A 463 -24.33 19.75 16.37
CA LYS A 463 -22.90 19.50 16.57
C LYS A 463 -22.67 18.08 17.06
N LEU A 464 -21.74 17.37 16.42
CA LEU A 464 -21.36 16.00 16.75
C LEU A 464 -19.88 15.94 17.13
N THR A 465 -19.54 15.30 18.25
CA THR A 465 -18.18 15.15 18.79
C THR A 465 -17.79 13.68 18.94
N SER A 466 -16.54 13.36 18.59
CA SER A 466 -15.95 12.01 18.72
C SER A 466 -16.79 10.90 18.09
N TRP A 467 -17.35 11.20 16.91
CA TRP A 467 -18.44 10.47 16.28
C TRP A 467 -18.00 9.53 15.15
N ASP A 468 -18.74 8.44 15.00
CA ASP A 468 -18.54 7.40 13.98
C ASP A 468 -19.89 7.14 13.28
N LEU A 469 -20.95 6.95 14.07
CA LEU A 469 -22.32 6.73 13.60
C LEU A 469 -23.31 7.50 14.48
N PHE A 470 -24.09 8.41 13.90
CA PHE A 470 -25.14 9.16 14.60
C PHE A 470 -26.53 8.82 14.03
N PRO A 471 -27.35 8.01 14.73
CA PRO A 471 -28.70 7.68 14.31
C PRO A 471 -29.72 8.67 14.92
N PHE A 472 -30.57 9.26 14.08
CA PHE A 472 -31.66 10.11 14.52
C PHE A 472 -32.99 9.69 13.89
N LYS A 473 -34.07 9.89 14.65
CA LYS A 473 -35.42 9.77 14.12
C LYS A 473 -35.73 10.99 13.28
N VAL A 474 -36.31 10.77 12.11
CA VAL A 474 -36.70 11.85 11.19
C VAL A 474 -37.76 12.78 11.78
N HIS A 475 -38.61 12.27 12.70
CA HIS A 475 -39.56 13.05 13.47
C HIS A 475 -39.65 12.52 14.91
N LYS A 476 -39.66 13.39 15.92
CA LYS A 476 -39.81 12.95 17.32
C LYS A 476 -41.23 12.48 17.69
N ASN A 477 -42.26 13.05 17.05
CA ASN A 477 -43.68 12.76 17.32
C ASN A 477 -44.37 11.92 16.23
N SER A 478 -43.64 11.53 15.18
CA SER A 478 -44.13 10.60 14.15
C SER A 478 -43.26 9.36 14.08
N ASP A 479 -43.89 8.24 13.78
CA ASP A 479 -43.24 6.95 13.63
C ASP A 479 -42.54 6.76 12.29
N VAL A 480 -42.84 7.60 11.29
CA VAL A 480 -42.32 7.55 9.91
C VAL A 480 -42.41 8.91 9.20
N MET A 481 -41.68 9.05 8.08
CA MET A 481 -41.76 10.12 7.07
C MET A 481 -41.77 9.51 5.66
N ASP A 482 -42.54 10.09 4.75
CA ASP A 482 -42.56 9.70 3.34
C ASP A 482 -41.57 10.55 2.54
N LEU A 483 -40.49 9.92 2.08
CA LEU A 483 -39.48 10.49 1.19
C LEU A 483 -39.50 9.84 -0.20
N SER A 484 -40.51 9.02 -0.52
CA SER A 484 -40.58 8.20 -1.74
C SER A 484 -40.60 9.01 -3.03
N GLN A 485 -41.06 10.25 -2.96
CA GLN A 485 -41.15 11.17 -4.10
C GLN A 485 -39.91 12.07 -4.24
N MET A 486 -38.92 11.98 -3.35
CA MET A 486 -37.73 12.82 -3.40
C MET A 486 -36.68 12.21 -4.32
N ASP A 487 -35.91 13.07 -5.00
CA ASP A 487 -34.78 12.65 -5.84
C ASP A 487 -33.48 12.57 -5.02
N TYR A 488 -33.34 13.43 -4.01
CA TYR A 488 -32.15 13.54 -3.18
C TYR A 488 -32.48 13.81 -1.71
N LEU A 489 -31.56 13.43 -0.82
CA LEU A 489 -31.49 13.88 0.57
C LEU A 489 -30.27 14.79 0.71
N HIS A 490 -30.49 16.01 1.19
CA HIS A 490 -29.46 17.03 1.37
C HIS A 490 -29.02 17.14 2.82
N LEU A 491 -27.74 17.46 3.03
CA LEU A 491 -27.22 18.00 4.28
C LEU A 491 -26.17 19.09 3.97
N SER A 492 -26.09 20.10 4.83
CA SER A 492 -24.95 21.02 4.90
C SER A 492 -24.06 20.61 6.07
N ILE A 493 -22.76 20.41 5.81
CA ILE A 493 -21.82 19.90 6.81
C ILE A 493 -20.58 20.80 6.89
N TYR A 494 -20.21 21.20 8.09
CA TYR A 494 -18.98 21.93 8.39
C TYR A 494 -18.06 21.03 9.22
N GLN A 495 -16.87 20.72 8.69
CA GLN A 495 -15.85 19.98 9.44
C GLN A 495 -14.99 20.94 10.26
N ASN A 496 -14.98 20.74 11.59
CA ASN A 496 -14.12 21.44 12.53
C ASN A 496 -12.99 20.50 13.02
N GLY A 497 -11.76 21.00 13.09
CA GLY A 497 -10.58 20.22 13.49
C GLY A 497 -9.69 19.76 12.33
N ALA A 498 -8.54 19.15 12.66
CA ALA A 498 -7.46 18.78 11.73
C ALA A 498 -7.89 17.71 10.71
N LEU A 499 -7.18 17.60 9.58
CA LEU A 499 -7.30 16.47 8.66
C LEU A 499 -6.82 15.18 9.35
N ASP A 500 -7.08 14.01 8.76
CA ASP A 500 -6.59 12.75 9.36
C ASP A 500 -5.05 12.65 9.36
N GLU A 501 -4.50 11.59 9.95
CA GLU A 501 -3.05 11.35 10.05
C GLU A 501 -2.31 11.28 8.68
N ASN A 502 -3.07 11.20 7.58
CA ASN A 502 -2.58 11.19 6.20
C ASN A 502 -3.01 12.45 5.41
N ASN A 503 -3.50 13.48 6.09
CA ASN A 503 -3.97 14.74 5.51
C ASN A 503 -5.21 14.61 4.58
N LYS A 504 -6.08 13.62 4.83
CA LYS A 504 -7.31 13.40 4.06
C LYS A 504 -8.54 14.09 4.69
N PRO A 505 -9.45 14.69 3.89
CA PRO A 505 -10.72 15.24 4.38
C PRO A 505 -11.64 14.16 4.98
N VAL A 506 -12.50 14.56 5.91
CA VAL A 506 -13.57 13.70 6.42
C VAL A 506 -14.51 13.34 5.28
N SER A 507 -14.99 12.10 5.23
CA SER A 507 -16.06 11.71 4.32
C SER A 507 -17.30 11.28 5.09
N VAL A 508 -18.49 11.55 4.55
CA VAL A 508 -19.77 11.18 5.16
C VAL A 508 -20.61 10.30 4.24
N CYS A 509 -21.33 9.35 4.82
CA CYS A 509 -22.37 8.59 4.12
C CYS A 509 -23.63 8.55 4.97
N ILE A 510 -24.76 8.24 4.34
CA ILE A 510 -26.05 8.11 5.00
C ILE A 510 -26.57 6.68 4.90
N TRP A 511 -27.12 6.19 6.01
CA TRP A 511 -27.90 4.95 6.07
C TRP A 511 -29.34 5.31 6.37
N ILE A 512 -30.29 4.71 5.67
CA ILE A 512 -31.72 4.96 5.89
C ILE A 512 -32.39 3.65 6.29
N ASN A 513 -33.15 3.71 7.37
CA ASN A 513 -33.99 2.62 7.85
C ASN A 513 -35.46 2.92 7.60
N ASP A 514 -36.17 1.94 7.03
CA ASP A 514 -37.63 1.96 7.02
C ASP A 514 -38.21 1.46 8.36
N LYS A 515 -39.53 1.54 8.49
CA LYS A 515 -40.25 1.14 9.71
C LYS A 515 -40.11 -0.34 10.07
N ASP A 516 -39.80 -1.19 9.08
CA ASP A 516 -39.58 -2.63 9.25
C ASP A 516 -38.11 -2.94 9.57
N ASN A 517 -37.31 -1.90 9.79
CA ASN A 517 -35.88 -1.94 10.12
C ASN A 517 -34.98 -2.47 8.99
N LYS A 518 -35.46 -2.51 7.74
CA LYS A 518 -34.58 -2.74 6.58
C LYS A 518 -33.68 -1.52 6.40
N VAL A 519 -32.45 -1.74 5.96
CA VAL A 519 -31.44 -0.68 5.82
C VAL A 519 -30.83 -0.68 4.43
N ALA A 520 -30.64 0.50 3.88
CA ALA A 520 -29.82 0.74 2.69
C ALA A 520 -28.87 1.93 2.95
N GLN A 521 -27.79 2.02 2.19
CA GLN A 521 -26.75 3.04 2.35
C GLN A 521 -26.39 3.67 1.01
N ALA A 522 -26.03 4.94 1.03
CA ALA A 522 -25.39 5.64 -0.09
C ALA A 522 -23.85 5.70 0.09
N PRO A 523 -23.08 5.92 -0.98
CA PRO A 523 -21.62 6.07 -0.93
C PRO A 523 -21.15 7.24 -0.06
N LEU A 524 -19.86 7.23 0.27
CA LEU A 524 -19.18 8.32 0.98
C LEU A 524 -19.00 9.54 0.05
N LEU A 525 -19.29 10.72 0.58
CA LEU A 525 -19.01 12.01 -0.03
C LEU A 525 -18.01 12.79 0.84
N GLU A 526 -17.01 13.40 0.22
CA GLU A 526 -15.98 14.18 0.93
C GLU A 526 -16.56 15.48 1.52
N VAL A 527 -16.10 15.87 2.70
CA VAL A 527 -16.44 17.10 3.40
C VAL A 527 -15.20 17.95 3.51
N LYS A 528 -15.34 19.23 3.22
CA LYS A 528 -14.22 20.16 3.24
C LYS A 528 -13.99 20.70 4.65
N GLN A 529 -12.72 20.81 5.00
CA GLN A 529 -12.28 21.39 6.26
C GLN A 529 -12.49 22.91 6.26
N GLY A 530 -13.14 23.42 7.30
CA GLY A 530 -13.28 24.85 7.54
C GLY A 530 -14.18 25.65 6.62
N GLU A 531 -14.96 24.97 5.79
CA GLU A 531 -16.06 25.56 5.04
C GLU A 531 -17.27 24.63 5.00
N TRP A 532 -18.46 25.23 4.82
CA TRP A 532 -19.68 24.46 4.66
C TRP A 532 -19.66 23.70 3.33
N THR A 533 -19.85 22.39 3.42
CA THR A 533 -19.98 21.51 2.28
C THR A 533 -21.44 21.08 2.13
N SER A 534 -22.03 21.43 0.99
CA SER A 534 -23.32 20.91 0.55
C SER A 534 -23.15 19.49 0.01
N VAL A 535 -23.77 18.51 0.66
CA VAL A 535 -23.78 17.10 0.24
C VAL A 535 -25.18 16.66 -0.14
N SER A 536 -25.35 16.01 -1.29
CA SER A 536 -26.66 15.52 -1.76
C SER A 536 -26.57 14.06 -2.16
N PHE A 537 -27.34 13.21 -1.49
CA PHE A 537 -27.36 11.77 -1.73
C PHE A 537 -28.58 11.37 -2.55
N GLY A 538 -28.37 10.67 -3.66
CA GLY A 538 -29.43 10.18 -4.53
C GLY A 538 -30.34 9.19 -3.82
N MET A 539 -31.66 9.40 -3.92
CA MET A 539 -32.65 8.50 -3.33
C MET A 539 -32.74 7.15 -4.08
N ASP A 540 -32.22 7.10 -5.30
CA ASP A 540 -32.05 5.88 -6.11
C ASP A 540 -31.20 4.79 -5.45
N TYR A 541 -30.20 5.13 -4.64
CA TYR A 541 -29.44 4.15 -3.85
C TYR A 541 -30.28 3.33 -2.86
N PHE A 542 -31.45 3.85 -2.49
CA PHE A 542 -32.36 3.28 -1.50
C PHE A 542 -33.61 2.67 -2.15
N LYS A 543 -33.96 3.09 -3.37
CA LYS A 543 -35.11 2.57 -4.12
C LYS A 543 -34.98 1.04 -4.25
N ASN A 544 -36.10 0.34 -4.05
CA ASN A 544 -36.24 -1.13 -4.06
C ASN A 544 -35.52 -1.92 -2.93
N LYS A 545 -34.68 -1.28 -2.11
CA LYS A 545 -34.00 -1.92 -0.96
C LYS A 545 -34.75 -1.70 0.35
N ILE A 546 -35.37 -0.53 0.50
CA ILE A 546 -36.18 -0.13 1.66
C ILE A 546 -37.48 0.53 1.21
N ASP A 547 -38.46 0.62 2.11
CA ASP A 547 -39.70 1.36 1.88
C ASP A 547 -39.54 2.86 2.21
N LEU A 548 -39.23 3.67 1.18
CA LEU A 548 -39.05 5.12 1.31
C LEU A 548 -40.33 5.88 1.69
N SER A 549 -41.52 5.26 1.64
CA SER A 549 -42.75 5.89 2.14
C SER A 549 -42.88 5.83 3.66
N ARG A 550 -42.02 5.03 4.31
CA ARG A 550 -42.04 4.75 5.75
C ARG A 550 -40.65 4.89 6.37
N VAL A 551 -39.91 5.93 6.01
CA VAL A 551 -38.58 6.20 6.58
C VAL A 551 -38.72 6.51 8.07
N TYR A 552 -37.97 5.80 8.91
CA TYR A 552 -38.07 5.93 10.37
C TYR A 552 -36.80 6.52 10.99
N VAL A 553 -35.63 6.06 10.57
CA VAL A 553 -34.33 6.49 11.12
C VAL A 553 -33.38 6.78 9.97
N ILE A 554 -32.65 7.89 10.09
CA ILE A 554 -31.50 8.21 9.25
C ILE A 554 -30.25 8.13 10.12
N ARG A 555 -29.18 7.55 9.61
CA ARG A 555 -27.89 7.47 10.30
C ARG A 555 -26.85 8.19 9.48
N LEU A 556 -26.19 9.16 10.08
CA LEU A 556 -25.02 9.81 9.53
C LEU A 556 -23.78 9.03 9.95
N LYS A 557 -22.97 8.57 8.99
CA LYS A 557 -21.76 7.77 9.24
C LYS A 557 -20.52 8.43 8.64
N VAL A 558 -19.40 8.39 9.38
CA VAL A 558 -18.08 8.85 8.91
C VAL A 558 -17.32 7.74 8.19
N GLY A 559 -16.60 8.09 7.12
CA GLY A 559 -15.41 7.35 6.69
C GLY A 559 -14.15 8.10 7.12
N GLY A 560 -13.36 7.53 8.04
CA GLY A 560 -12.15 8.16 8.60
C GLY A 560 -12.02 8.06 10.14
N TYR A 561 -11.12 8.84 10.74
CA TYR A 561 -10.84 8.86 12.19
C TYR A 561 -11.96 9.54 13.00
N PRO A 562 -12.57 8.87 14.00
CA PRO A 562 -13.79 9.32 14.69
C PRO A 562 -13.56 10.33 15.83
N THR A 563 -12.57 11.22 15.74
CA THR A 563 -12.19 12.13 16.86
C THR A 563 -12.48 13.62 16.61
N GLN A 564 -13.14 13.97 15.51
CA GLN A 564 -13.33 15.37 15.08
C GLN A 564 -14.74 15.89 15.37
N ASP A 565 -14.87 17.21 15.50
CA ASP A 565 -16.17 17.88 15.65
C ASP A 565 -16.73 18.23 14.27
N ILE A 566 -18.01 17.94 14.03
CA ILE A 566 -18.70 18.45 12.85
C ILE A 566 -19.99 19.17 13.23
N TYR A 567 -20.38 20.12 12.38
CA TYR A 567 -21.68 20.76 12.45
C TYR A 567 -22.51 20.35 11.23
N VAL A 568 -23.76 20.00 11.46
CA VAL A 568 -24.71 19.52 10.47
C VAL A 568 -25.97 20.37 10.53
N ASP A 569 -26.38 20.86 9.37
CA ASP A 569 -27.57 21.68 9.19
C ASP A 569 -28.26 21.34 7.86
N ASN A 570 -29.39 21.96 7.58
CA ASN A 570 -30.11 21.88 6.31
C ASN A 570 -30.37 20.44 5.87
N ILE A 571 -30.94 19.62 6.75
CA ILE A 571 -31.33 18.24 6.43
C ILE A 571 -32.74 18.26 5.82
N PHE A 572 -32.86 17.91 4.54
CA PHE A 572 -34.17 17.82 3.89
C PHE A 572 -34.12 16.93 2.64
N GLY A 573 -35.25 16.33 2.29
CA GLY A 573 -35.45 15.67 0.99
C GLY A 573 -35.91 16.68 -0.05
N TYR A 574 -35.47 16.55 -1.31
CA TYR A 574 -35.92 17.44 -2.38
C TYR A 574 -36.03 16.78 -3.77
N LYS A 575 -36.76 17.45 -4.67
CA LYS A 575 -36.94 17.08 -6.09
C LYS A 575 -36.10 17.92 -7.05
N GLY A 576 -35.84 17.36 -8.23
CA GLY A 576 -35.16 18.02 -9.34
C GLY A 576 -33.63 17.97 -9.26
N ASP A 577 -32.96 18.90 -9.94
CA ASP A 577 -31.51 18.84 -10.15
C ASP A 577 -30.70 18.91 -8.85
N PRO A 578 -29.53 18.25 -8.77
CA PRO A 578 -28.72 18.28 -7.58
C PRO A 578 -28.17 19.68 -7.25
N ILE A 579 -28.03 20.00 -5.97
CA ILE A 579 -27.53 21.30 -5.50
C ILE A 579 -26.04 21.44 -5.86
N ARG A 580 -25.67 22.54 -6.55
CA ARG A 580 -24.30 22.86 -6.98
C ARG A 580 -23.96 24.34 -6.67
N PRO A 581 -22.69 24.68 -6.34
CA PRO A 581 -21.56 23.78 -6.16
C PRO A 581 -21.71 22.93 -4.89
N GLY A 582 -21.43 21.64 -4.97
CA GLY A 582 -21.66 20.69 -3.89
C GLY A 582 -21.27 19.27 -4.29
N GLN A 583 -21.08 18.40 -3.30
CA GLN A 583 -20.83 16.98 -3.52
C GLN A 583 -22.16 16.27 -3.73
N VAL A 584 -22.22 15.43 -4.75
CA VAL A 584 -23.43 14.70 -5.13
C VAL A 584 -23.01 13.28 -5.40
N THR A 585 -23.75 12.30 -4.91
CA THR A 585 -23.50 10.91 -5.31
C THR A 585 -23.67 10.80 -6.83
N GLU A 586 -22.80 10.01 -7.46
CA GLU A 586 -23.03 9.60 -8.84
C GLU A 586 -24.39 8.91 -8.97
N PRO A 587 -25.03 8.90 -10.16
CA PRO A 587 -26.26 8.16 -10.35
C PRO A 587 -26.10 6.70 -9.92
N TYR A 588 -27.08 6.17 -9.19
CA TYR A 588 -27.05 4.75 -8.81
C TYR A 588 -27.09 3.90 -10.07
N VAL A 589 -26.03 3.15 -10.30
CA VAL A 589 -25.99 2.07 -11.28
C VAL A 589 -26.24 0.79 -10.52
N ASP A 590 -27.38 0.14 -10.76
CA ASP A 590 -27.62 -1.20 -10.26
C ASP A 590 -26.72 -2.17 -11.04
N GLU A 591 -25.50 -2.42 -10.55
CA GLU A 591 -24.59 -3.36 -11.21
C GLU A 591 -25.06 -4.83 -11.12
N CYS A 592 -26.15 -5.10 -10.38
CA CYS A 592 -26.64 -6.45 -10.12
C CYS A 592 -28.14 -6.56 -10.42
N ASP A 593 -28.49 -6.60 -11.71
CA ASP A 593 -29.84 -7.01 -12.10
C ASP A 593 -30.05 -8.51 -11.87
N GLN A 594 -29.00 -9.35 -11.99
CA GLN A 594 -29.04 -10.81 -11.78
C GLN A 594 -27.66 -11.40 -11.40
N PRO A 595 -27.62 -12.39 -10.48
CA PRO A 595 -26.42 -13.18 -10.19
C PRO A 595 -25.78 -13.80 -11.46
N ILE A 596 -24.45 -13.74 -11.55
CA ILE A 596 -23.67 -14.39 -12.61
C ILE A 596 -23.65 -15.89 -12.33
N GLN A 597 -24.49 -16.64 -13.04
CA GLN A 597 -24.71 -18.06 -12.79
C GLN A 597 -24.91 -18.84 -14.10
N ASP A 598 -24.24 -19.97 -14.23
CA ASP A 598 -24.52 -20.97 -15.26
C ASP A 598 -24.69 -22.34 -14.60
N SER A 599 -25.94 -22.73 -14.37
CA SER A 599 -26.30 -24.04 -13.83
C SER A 599 -26.67 -25.06 -14.92
N THR A 600 -26.50 -24.73 -16.20
CA THR A 600 -26.88 -25.66 -17.27
C THR A 600 -25.96 -26.89 -17.28
N PRO A 601 -26.42 -28.08 -17.71
CA PRO A 601 -25.51 -29.20 -17.93
C PRO A 601 -24.43 -28.86 -18.96
N GLY A 602 -23.22 -29.39 -18.79
CA GLY A 602 -22.09 -29.17 -19.69
C GLY A 602 -21.41 -30.47 -20.12
N THR A 603 -20.50 -30.37 -21.08
CA THR A 603 -19.65 -31.49 -21.51
C THR A 603 -18.23 -31.26 -21.04
N LEU A 604 -17.58 -32.31 -20.52
CA LEU A 604 -16.18 -32.23 -20.12
C LEU A 604 -15.29 -31.93 -21.33
N PRO A 605 -14.45 -30.89 -21.26
CA PRO A 605 -13.43 -30.65 -22.28
C PRO A 605 -12.31 -31.71 -22.22
N PRO A 606 -11.48 -31.87 -23.26
CA PRO A 606 -10.38 -32.84 -23.27
C PRO A 606 -9.39 -32.65 -22.11
N MET A 607 -9.23 -33.65 -21.24
CA MET A 607 -8.36 -33.60 -20.06
C MET A 607 -6.92 -33.13 -20.35
N GLU A 608 -6.40 -33.44 -21.55
CA GLU A 608 -5.01 -33.18 -21.95
C GLU A 608 -4.75 -31.72 -22.37
N GLN A 609 -5.79 -30.90 -22.52
CA GLN A 609 -5.61 -29.48 -22.86
C GLN A 609 -5.05 -28.71 -21.65
N ALA A 610 -4.41 -27.56 -21.90
CA ALA A 610 -4.02 -26.66 -20.84
C ALA A 610 -5.25 -25.97 -20.22
N TYR A 611 -5.26 -25.81 -18.89
CA TYR A 611 -6.34 -25.12 -18.17
C TYR A 611 -5.84 -23.95 -17.34
N LEU A 612 -6.65 -22.90 -17.29
CA LEU A 612 -6.62 -21.88 -16.25
C LEU A 612 -7.82 -22.10 -15.32
N GLY A 613 -7.55 -22.74 -14.18
CA GLY A 613 -8.54 -23.17 -13.20
C GLY A 613 -8.50 -22.34 -11.91
N VAL A 614 -9.26 -22.78 -10.90
CA VAL A 614 -9.35 -22.11 -9.59
C VAL A 614 -9.35 -23.11 -8.44
N ASN A 615 -8.75 -22.72 -7.32
CA ASN A 615 -8.86 -23.40 -6.03
C ASN A 615 -10.16 -23.04 -5.32
N LEU A 616 -10.98 -24.00 -4.91
CA LEU A 616 -12.13 -23.73 -4.03
C LEU A 616 -11.84 -24.19 -2.60
N ALA A 617 -11.14 -23.33 -1.84
CA ALA A 617 -10.41 -23.71 -0.63
C ALA A 617 -11.26 -23.86 0.65
N SER A 618 -12.58 -23.66 0.57
CA SER A 618 -13.43 -23.61 1.77
C SER A 618 -13.37 -24.90 2.61
N ALA A 619 -13.15 -26.05 1.98
CA ALA A 619 -13.11 -27.36 2.65
C ALA A 619 -11.75 -27.70 3.29
N SER A 620 -10.73 -26.85 3.16
CA SER A 620 -9.43 -26.99 3.85
C SER A 620 -9.17 -25.91 4.90
N GLY A 621 -9.99 -24.85 4.94
CA GLY A 621 -9.91 -23.75 5.91
C GLY A 621 -10.36 -24.13 7.33
N GLY A 622 -10.32 -23.16 8.24
CA GLY A 622 -10.76 -23.32 9.63
C GLY A 622 -9.82 -24.14 10.51
N SER A 623 -10.31 -24.51 11.70
CA SER A 623 -9.61 -25.44 12.60
C SER A 623 -9.50 -26.83 11.97
N ASN A 624 -8.40 -27.55 12.25
CA ASN A 624 -8.16 -28.92 11.75
C ASN A 624 -8.21 -29.92 12.94
N PRO A 625 -9.17 -30.86 13.00
CA PRO A 625 -10.19 -31.16 11.98
C PRO A 625 -11.34 -30.15 11.92
N GLY A 626 -11.70 -29.50 13.03
CA GLY A 626 -12.81 -28.54 13.07
C GLY A 626 -14.19 -29.19 12.88
N THR A 627 -15.22 -28.36 12.72
CA THR A 627 -16.63 -28.73 12.63
C THR A 627 -17.23 -28.25 11.31
N PHE A 628 -17.72 -29.19 10.49
CA PHE A 628 -18.41 -28.87 9.23
C PHE A 628 -19.63 -27.97 9.48
N GLY A 629 -19.76 -26.89 8.72
CA GLY A 629 -20.87 -25.93 8.80
C GLY A 629 -20.58 -24.75 9.73
N HIS A 630 -19.50 -24.83 10.50
CA HIS A 630 -19.04 -23.77 11.41
C HIS A 630 -17.62 -23.33 11.07
N ASP A 631 -16.65 -24.25 11.21
CA ASP A 631 -15.23 -23.93 11.01
C ASP A 631 -14.85 -23.96 9.52
N TYR A 632 -15.56 -24.74 8.71
CA TYR A 632 -15.33 -24.90 7.29
C TYR A 632 -16.61 -25.28 6.53
N LEU A 633 -16.56 -25.13 5.21
CA LEU A 633 -17.66 -25.45 4.29
C LEU A 633 -17.12 -26.15 3.04
N TYR A 634 -17.91 -27.05 2.46
CA TYR A 634 -17.68 -27.46 1.07
C TYR A 634 -18.18 -26.39 0.09
N PRO A 635 -17.60 -26.30 -1.13
CA PRO A 635 -18.07 -25.37 -2.15
C PRO A 635 -19.58 -25.47 -2.35
N LYS A 636 -20.26 -24.33 -2.43
CA LYS A 636 -21.68 -24.28 -2.75
C LYS A 636 -21.88 -24.52 -4.24
N PHE A 637 -23.06 -25.00 -4.63
CA PHE A 637 -23.36 -25.18 -6.05
C PHE A 637 -23.36 -23.84 -6.81
N GLU A 638 -23.76 -22.76 -6.16
CA GLU A 638 -23.69 -21.39 -6.70
C GLU A 638 -22.25 -20.93 -6.97
N ASP A 639 -21.27 -21.43 -6.20
CA ASP A 639 -19.85 -21.20 -6.48
C ASP A 639 -19.47 -21.87 -7.82
N LEU A 640 -19.88 -23.12 -8.00
CA LEU A 640 -19.64 -23.88 -9.24
C LEU A 640 -20.31 -23.21 -10.45
N TYR A 641 -21.55 -22.75 -10.30
CA TYR A 641 -22.32 -22.07 -11.35
C TYR A 641 -21.67 -20.76 -11.77
N TYR A 642 -21.17 -19.99 -10.81
CA TYR A 642 -20.43 -18.77 -11.08
C TYR A 642 -19.16 -19.06 -11.87
N PHE A 643 -18.30 -19.97 -11.37
CA PHE A 643 -17.03 -20.26 -12.05
C PHE A 643 -17.27 -20.88 -13.43
N LYS A 644 -18.31 -21.70 -13.61
CA LYS A 644 -18.71 -22.20 -14.92
C LYS A 644 -19.10 -21.06 -15.87
N ALA A 645 -19.88 -20.08 -15.40
CA ALA A 645 -20.29 -18.91 -16.18
C ALA A 645 -19.10 -18.07 -16.64
N LYS A 646 -18.05 -17.96 -15.79
CA LYS A 646 -16.78 -17.31 -16.15
C LYS A 646 -15.93 -18.13 -17.15
N GLY A 647 -16.32 -19.37 -17.42
CA GLY A 647 -15.64 -20.27 -18.36
C GLY A 647 -14.67 -21.24 -17.70
N ILE A 648 -14.54 -21.24 -16.37
CA ILE A 648 -13.65 -22.17 -15.67
C ILE A 648 -14.11 -23.61 -15.93
N ARG A 649 -13.14 -24.50 -16.16
CA ARG A 649 -13.40 -25.92 -16.40
C ARG A 649 -12.54 -26.85 -15.55
N LEU A 650 -11.59 -26.34 -14.76
CA LEU A 650 -10.79 -27.11 -13.81
C LEU A 650 -10.90 -26.49 -12.41
N LEU A 651 -11.29 -27.31 -11.43
CA LEU A 651 -11.41 -26.96 -10.02
C LEU A 651 -10.43 -27.78 -9.20
N ARG A 652 -9.52 -27.14 -8.46
CA ARG A 652 -8.77 -27.79 -7.36
C ARG A 652 -9.61 -27.65 -6.09
N ILE A 653 -9.92 -28.76 -5.43
CA ILE A 653 -10.75 -28.81 -4.22
C ILE A 653 -9.89 -29.31 -3.05
N PRO A 654 -9.27 -28.38 -2.31
CA PRO A 654 -8.57 -28.69 -1.06
C PRO A 654 -9.51 -29.28 0.00
N PHE A 655 -9.11 -30.38 0.64
CA PHE A 655 -9.77 -31.00 1.80
C PHE A 655 -8.74 -31.39 2.86
N ARG A 656 -9.17 -31.77 4.07
CA ARG A 656 -8.28 -32.30 5.13
C ARG A 656 -8.51 -33.79 5.33
N ALA A 657 -7.44 -34.58 5.34
CA ALA A 657 -7.49 -36.03 5.58
C ALA A 657 -8.19 -36.41 6.90
N PRO A 658 -7.96 -35.72 8.04
CA PRO A 658 -8.65 -36.02 9.29
C PRO A 658 -10.17 -35.84 9.24
N ARG A 659 -10.71 -35.11 8.26
CA ARG A 659 -12.15 -34.92 8.07
C ARG A 659 -12.78 -36.08 7.31
N LEU A 660 -12.09 -36.59 6.28
CA LEU A 660 -12.58 -37.74 5.51
C LEU A 660 -12.36 -39.08 6.23
N GLN A 661 -11.30 -39.20 7.01
CA GLN A 661 -10.96 -40.41 7.75
C GLN A 661 -10.62 -40.03 9.20
N HIS A 662 -11.58 -40.18 10.12
CA HIS A 662 -11.40 -39.76 11.52
C HIS A 662 -10.32 -40.60 12.23
N GLU A 663 -10.36 -41.93 12.08
CA GLU A 663 -9.41 -42.86 12.67
C GLU A 663 -8.35 -43.27 11.63
N VAL A 664 -7.07 -43.17 11.96
CA VAL A 664 -5.97 -43.55 11.04
C VAL A 664 -6.13 -45.01 10.61
N GLY A 665 -6.18 -45.25 9.30
CA GLY A 665 -6.40 -46.59 8.72
C GLY A 665 -7.85 -47.11 8.82
N GLY A 666 -8.75 -46.36 9.47
CA GLY A 666 -10.17 -46.65 9.56
C GLY A 666 -10.93 -46.37 8.26
N GLU A 667 -12.25 -46.56 8.28
CA GLU A 667 -13.13 -46.24 7.15
C GLU A 667 -13.23 -44.72 6.93
N LEU A 668 -13.68 -44.32 5.74
CA LEU A 668 -14.09 -42.93 5.52
C LEU A 668 -15.37 -42.62 6.31
N ASP A 669 -15.65 -41.34 6.53
CA ASP A 669 -16.68 -40.83 7.44
C ASP A 669 -18.15 -41.01 6.96
N TYR A 670 -18.45 -42.06 6.18
CA TYR A 670 -19.77 -42.29 5.58
C TYR A 670 -20.95 -42.28 6.57
N ASP A 671 -20.73 -42.70 7.82
CA ASP A 671 -21.77 -42.85 8.83
C ASP A 671 -22.08 -41.56 9.60
N ALA A 672 -21.40 -40.44 9.29
CA ALA A 672 -21.63 -39.13 9.93
C ALA A 672 -22.92 -38.40 9.49
N GLY A 673 -23.83 -39.07 8.76
CA GLY A 673 -25.11 -38.49 8.37
C GLY A 673 -24.98 -37.20 7.54
N ASN A 674 -25.63 -36.12 7.98
CA ASN A 674 -25.60 -34.82 7.29
C ASN A 674 -24.31 -34.02 7.54
N THR A 675 -23.43 -34.48 8.42
CA THR A 675 -22.13 -33.88 8.68
C THR A 675 -21.00 -34.69 8.06
N SER A 676 -21.31 -35.55 7.09
CA SER A 676 -20.30 -36.36 6.42
C SER A 676 -19.56 -35.55 5.34
N ASP A 677 -18.26 -35.40 5.55
CA ASP A 677 -17.28 -34.77 4.69
C ASP A 677 -17.12 -35.51 3.35
N ILE A 678 -17.00 -36.85 3.36
CA ILE A 678 -16.89 -37.61 2.11
C ILE A 678 -18.15 -37.47 1.24
N LYS A 679 -19.34 -37.47 1.86
CA LYS A 679 -20.61 -37.27 1.15
C LYS A 679 -20.76 -35.85 0.62
N ALA A 680 -20.32 -34.84 1.37
CA ALA A 680 -20.33 -33.45 0.92
C ALA A 680 -19.38 -33.23 -0.27
N LEU A 681 -18.17 -33.79 -0.20
CA LEU A 681 -17.22 -33.76 -1.31
C LEU A 681 -17.77 -34.47 -2.55
N ALA A 682 -18.35 -35.67 -2.38
CA ALA A 682 -19.01 -36.42 -3.45
C ALA A 682 -20.17 -35.66 -4.10
N ALA A 683 -20.93 -34.87 -3.33
CA ALA A 683 -21.99 -34.02 -3.86
C ALA A 683 -21.43 -32.89 -4.75
N VAL A 684 -20.32 -32.26 -4.34
CA VAL A 684 -19.64 -31.23 -5.14
C VAL A 684 -19.07 -31.82 -6.43
N VAL A 685 -18.39 -32.97 -6.36
CA VAL A 685 -17.85 -33.68 -7.53
C VAL A 685 -18.96 -34.04 -8.51
N LYS A 686 -20.08 -34.56 -8.01
CA LYS A 686 -21.25 -34.92 -8.83
C LYS A 686 -21.84 -33.71 -9.56
N GLU A 687 -21.94 -32.57 -8.87
CA GLU A 687 -22.48 -31.38 -9.50
C GLU A 687 -21.50 -30.80 -10.53
N ALA A 688 -20.21 -30.79 -10.24
CA ALA A 688 -19.17 -30.43 -11.20
C ALA A 688 -19.21 -31.35 -12.44
N GLU A 689 -19.48 -32.65 -12.27
CA GLU A 689 -19.63 -33.60 -13.37
C GLU A 689 -20.79 -33.19 -14.30
N ARG A 690 -21.96 -32.92 -13.72
CA ARG A 690 -23.15 -32.45 -14.47
C ARG A 690 -22.85 -31.16 -15.24
N LEU A 691 -22.08 -30.26 -14.64
CA LEU A 691 -21.67 -28.98 -15.21
C LEU A 691 -20.56 -29.11 -16.27
N GLY A 692 -19.94 -30.28 -16.43
CA GLY A 692 -18.83 -30.47 -17.35
C GLY A 692 -17.52 -29.82 -16.87
N MET A 693 -17.27 -29.85 -15.56
CA MET A 693 -16.07 -29.30 -14.93
C MET A 693 -15.22 -30.43 -14.33
N TRP A 694 -13.92 -30.38 -14.64
CA TRP A 694 -12.89 -31.23 -14.06
C TRP A 694 -12.66 -30.90 -12.60
N VAL A 695 -12.49 -31.93 -11.77
CA VAL A 695 -12.16 -31.80 -10.34
C VAL A 695 -10.83 -32.47 -10.04
N MET A 696 -9.96 -31.74 -9.38
CA MET A 696 -8.74 -32.24 -8.76
C MET A 696 -8.92 -32.23 -7.24
N LEU A 697 -8.79 -33.40 -6.61
CA LEU A 697 -8.95 -33.53 -5.16
C LEU A 697 -7.58 -33.35 -4.49
N ASP A 698 -7.46 -32.36 -3.62
CA ASP A 698 -6.20 -31.97 -2.96
C ASP A 698 -6.24 -32.31 -1.46
N MET A 699 -5.38 -33.24 -1.04
CA MET A 699 -5.17 -33.52 0.39
C MET A 699 -4.28 -32.44 1.01
N HIS A 700 -4.93 -31.47 1.65
CA HIS A 700 -4.32 -30.20 1.98
C HIS A 700 -3.55 -30.19 3.32
N ASP A 701 -2.71 -31.18 3.62
CA ASP A 701 -2.22 -31.48 4.97
C ASP A 701 -0.70 -31.31 5.25
N TYR A 702 0.11 -30.86 4.28
CA TYR A 702 1.55 -30.58 4.49
C TYR A 702 2.42 -31.78 4.91
N CYS A 703 1.99 -33.00 4.58
CA CYS A 703 2.50 -34.28 5.12
C CYS A 703 2.31 -34.48 6.62
N GLU A 704 1.50 -33.66 7.29
CA GLU A 704 1.28 -33.69 8.73
C GLU A 704 -0.14 -34.14 9.07
N ARG A 705 -0.33 -34.79 10.23
CA ARG A 705 -1.65 -35.11 10.77
C ARG A 705 -1.65 -34.92 12.28
N ASN A 706 -2.64 -34.16 12.77
CA ASN A 706 -2.90 -34.05 14.20
C ASN A 706 -3.75 -35.25 14.65
N ILE A 707 -3.28 -35.95 15.68
CA ILE A 707 -3.96 -37.06 16.35
C ILE A 707 -3.95 -36.72 17.85
N ASP A 708 -5.12 -36.45 18.41
CA ASP A 708 -5.31 -36.18 19.85
C ASP A 708 -4.38 -35.09 20.44
N GLY A 709 -4.13 -34.02 19.69
CA GLY A 709 -3.29 -32.90 20.14
C GLY A 709 -1.78 -33.11 19.93
N VAL A 710 -1.42 -34.13 19.16
CA VAL A 710 -0.04 -34.46 18.78
C VAL A 710 0.06 -34.48 17.25
N LEU A 711 1.02 -33.74 16.71
CA LEU A 711 1.27 -33.66 15.27
C LEU A 711 2.31 -34.71 14.85
N TYR A 712 1.97 -35.50 13.84
CA TYR A 712 2.83 -36.53 13.24
C TYR A 712 3.08 -36.23 11.77
N GLU A 713 4.20 -36.71 11.23
CA GLU A 713 4.51 -36.68 9.78
C GLU A 713 4.46 -38.08 9.17
N TYR A 714 3.94 -38.21 7.95
CA TYR A 714 3.84 -39.50 7.26
C TYR A 714 5.23 -40.11 7.01
N GLY A 715 5.46 -41.33 7.52
CA GLY A 715 6.69 -42.08 7.34
C GLY A 715 7.84 -41.66 8.26
N VAL A 716 7.58 -40.79 9.25
CA VAL A 716 8.61 -40.28 10.17
C VAL A 716 8.35 -40.76 11.59
N ALA A 717 9.39 -41.29 12.25
CA ALA A 717 9.35 -41.67 13.66
C ALA A 717 9.61 -40.44 14.53
N GLY A 718 8.61 -39.57 14.65
CA GLY A 718 8.66 -38.41 15.51
C GLY A 718 7.35 -37.65 15.56
N ARG A 719 7.30 -36.65 16.45
CA ARG A 719 6.09 -35.87 16.73
C ARG A 719 6.40 -34.44 17.16
N LYS A 720 5.38 -33.58 17.15
CA LYS A 720 5.34 -32.33 17.92
C LYS A 720 4.15 -32.33 18.86
N VAL A 721 4.36 -31.86 20.08
CA VAL A 721 3.30 -31.70 21.08
C VAL A 721 2.82 -30.25 21.10
N TRP A 722 1.51 -30.04 21.21
CA TRP A 722 0.94 -28.69 21.28
C TRP A 722 1.30 -27.99 22.60
N ASP A 723 1.94 -26.82 22.52
CA ASP A 723 2.24 -25.96 23.66
C ASP A 723 1.11 -24.92 23.82
N SER A 724 0.13 -25.27 24.65
CA SER A 724 -1.03 -24.41 24.93
C SER A 724 -0.67 -23.05 25.55
N ALA A 725 0.47 -22.94 26.25
CA ALA A 725 0.89 -21.68 26.85
C ALA A 725 1.44 -20.69 25.82
N LYS A 726 2.01 -21.20 24.72
CA LYS A 726 2.57 -20.40 23.61
C LYS A 726 1.68 -20.37 22.37
N ASN A 727 0.60 -21.14 22.35
CA ASN A 727 -0.30 -21.29 21.21
C ASN A 727 0.46 -21.71 19.92
N THR A 728 1.39 -22.65 20.06
CA THR A 728 2.22 -23.17 18.96
C THR A 728 2.57 -24.63 19.18
N TRP A 729 2.93 -25.34 18.11
CA TRP A 729 3.60 -26.63 18.20
C TRP A 729 5.00 -26.47 18.82
N GLY A 730 5.36 -27.39 19.70
CA GLY A 730 6.70 -27.47 20.28
C GLY A 730 7.75 -27.99 19.28
N ASP A 731 8.96 -28.22 19.80
CA ASP A 731 10.07 -28.77 19.02
C ASP A 731 9.80 -30.21 18.57
N TRP A 732 10.51 -30.65 17.52
CA TRP A 732 10.41 -32.02 17.03
C TRP A 732 11.01 -33.02 18.03
N GLU A 733 10.22 -34.01 18.42
CA GLU A 733 10.61 -35.12 19.28
C GLU A 733 10.78 -36.39 18.44
N ALA A 734 11.99 -36.96 18.39
CA ALA A 734 12.20 -38.27 17.78
C ALA A 734 11.52 -39.38 18.59
N MET A 735 10.99 -40.39 17.90
CA MET A 735 10.32 -41.55 18.47
C MET A 735 10.97 -42.84 17.98
N ASP A 736 10.70 -43.96 18.68
CA ASP A 736 11.20 -45.28 18.30
C ASP A 736 10.37 -45.94 17.18
N GLU A 737 9.15 -45.46 16.95
CA GLU A 737 8.19 -46.02 15.99
C GLU A 737 7.53 -44.95 15.12
N VAL A 738 7.15 -45.35 13.91
CA VAL A 738 6.38 -44.52 12.97
C VAL A 738 4.89 -44.74 13.25
N VAL A 739 4.21 -43.73 13.77
CA VAL A 739 2.77 -43.79 14.06
C VAL A 739 1.95 -43.64 12.77
N LEU A 740 2.33 -42.69 11.93
CA LEU A 740 1.65 -42.39 10.68
C LEU A 740 2.47 -42.98 9.52
N THR A 741 2.23 -44.23 9.15
CA THR A 741 3.04 -44.96 8.17
C THR A 741 2.68 -44.60 6.72
N LYS A 742 3.55 -44.98 5.77
CA LYS A 742 3.26 -44.86 4.34
C LYS A 742 2.09 -45.76 3.90
N GLU A 743 1.88 -46.87 4.59
CA GLU A 743 0.73 -47.76 4.36
C GLU A 743 -0.58 -47.08 4.75
N HIS A 744 -0.60 -46.28 5.84
CA HIS A 744 -1.77 -45.46 6.19
C HIS A 744 -2.07 -44.41 5.12
N PHE A 745 -1.03 -43.76 4.56
CA PHE A 745 -1.19 -42.81 3.46
C PHE A 745 -1.76 -43.48 2.19
N ALA A 746 -1.21 -44.63 1.82
CA ALA A 746 -1.63 -45.38 0.66
C ALA A 746 -3.05 -45.95 0.81
N ASP A 747 -3.42 -46.44 2.00
CA ASP A 747 -4.77 -46.92 2.32
C ASP A 747 -5.82 -45.79 2.19
N LEU A 748 -5.53 -44.63 2.78
CA LEU A 748 -6.42 -43.46 2.68
C LEU A 748 -6.65 -43.07 1.21
N TRP A 749 -5.58 -42.95 0.42
CA TRP A 749 -5.71 -42.61 -1.00
C TRP A 749 -6.44 -43.67 -1.81
N LYS A 750 -6.24 -44.96 -1.51
CA LYS A 750 -7.00 -46.04 -2.15
C LYS A 750 -8.49 -45.96 -1.83
N LYS A 751 -8.86 -45.64 -0.58
CA LYS A 751 -10.26 -45.45 -0.18
C LYS A 751 -10.90 -44.24 -0.88
N ILE A 752 -10.20 -43.10 -0.91
CA ILE A 752 -10.64 -41.91 -1.64
C ILE A 752 -10.81 -42.24 -3.13
N ALA A 753 -9.80 -42.81 -3.78
CA ALA A 753 -9.90 -43.18 -5.19
C ALA A 753 -11.03 -44.21 -5.46
N THR A 754 -11.30 -45.11 -4.52
CA THR A 754 -12.41 -46.08 -4.63
C THR A 754 -13.78 -45.37 -4.65
N GLU A 755 -13.95 -44.33 -3.83
CA GLU A 755 -15.18 -43.52 -3.81
C GLU A 755 -15.37 -42.74 -5.13
N PHE A 756 -14.27 -42.19 -5.68
CA PHE A 756 -14.36 -41.21 -6.76
C PHE A 756 -14.15 -41.76 -8.19
N LYS A 757 -13.61 -42.98 -8.38
CA LYS A 757 -13.24 -43.55 -9.70
C LYS A 757 -14.36 -43.64 -10.74
N ASP A 758 -15.62 -43.68 -10.30
CA ASP A 758 -16.78 -43.85 -11.17
C ASP A 758 -17.32 -42.51 -11.71
N TYR A 759 -16.89 -41.39 -11.11
CA TYR A 759 -17.14 -40.07 -11.67
C TYR A 759 -16.26 -39.83 -12.90
N THR A 760 -16.87 -39.33 -13.96
CA THR A 760 -16.19 -39.10 -15.25
C THR A 760 -15.32 -37.84 -15.25
N ASN A 761 -15.47 -36.98 -14.25
CA ASN A 761 -14.84 -35.66 -14.15
C ASN A 761 -13.69 -35.56 -13.14
N ILE A 762 -13.18 -36.68 -12.63
CA ILE A 762 -11.94 -36.64 -11.83
C ILE A 762 -10.76 -36.39 -12.78
N TRP A 763 -10.19 -35.20 -12.67
CA TRP A 763 -8.99 -34.81 -13.40
C TRP A 763 -7.77 -35.47 -12.81
N GLY A 764 -7.61 -35.34 -11.48
CA GLY A 764 -6.52 -35.98 -10.77
C GLY A 764 -6.68 -36.02 -9.26
N TYR A 765 -5.84 -36.84 -8.65
CA TYR A 765 -5.64 -36.93 -7.21
C TYR A 765 -4.34 -36.23 -6.85
N ASP A 766 -4.45 -35.08 -6.19
CA ASP A 766 -3.34 -34.30 -5.69
C ASP A 766 -2.96 -34.77 -4.30
N LEU A 767 -1.86 -35.54 -4.28
CA LEU A 767 -1.56 -36.47 -3.21
C LEU A 767 -1.30 -35.78 -1.87
N MET A 768 -0.74 -34.58 -1.90
CA MET A 768 -0.41 -33.82 -0.71
C MET A 768 -0.07 -32.37 -1.04
N ASN A 769 -0.79 -31.43 -0.46
CA ASN A 769 -0.44 -30.01 -0.51
C ASN A 769 0.86 -29.72 0.25
N GLU A 770 1.78 -29.04 -0.41
CA GLU A 770 2.94 -28.37 0.14
C GLU A 770 3.73 -29.15 1.21
N PRO A 771 4.27 -30.35 0.91
CA PRO A 771 5.16 -31.06 1.82
C PRO A 771 6.25 -30.13 2.42
N LYS A 772 6.19 -29.92 3.73
CA LYS A 772 7.11 -29.04 4.48
C LYS A 772 7.94 -29.86 5.45
N GLY A 773 9.24 -29.57 5.54
CA GLY A 773 10.12 -30.20 6.54
C GLY A 773 10.47 -31.68 6.33
N ILE A 774 9.64 -32.47 5.65
CA ILE A 774 9.82 -33.93 5.45
C ILE A 774 11.08 -34.27 4.64
N ASN A 775 11.73 -35.40 4.96
CA ASN A 775 12.82 -35.94 4.15
C ASN A 775 12.32 -36.36 2.75
N ILE A 776 13.05 -35.98 1.70
CA ILE A 776 12.62 -36.22 0.32
C ILE A 776 12.50 -37.71 -0.04
N ASN A 777 13.31 -38.60 0.54
CA ASN A 777 13.21 -40.04 0.29
C ASN A 777 11.98 -40.64 0.99
N THR A 778 11.64 -40.16 2.19
CA THR A 778 10.40 -40.54 2.87
C THR A 778 9.19 -40.08 2.07
N LEU A 779 9.21 -38.86 1.53
CA LEU A 779 8.17 -38.35 0.66
C LEU A 779 8.03 -39.20 -0.62
N PHE A 780 9.15 -39.56 -1.25
CA PHE A 780 9.17 -40.46 -2.40
C PHE A 780 8.50 -41.80 -2.09
N ASP A 781 8.85 -42.43 -0.95
CA ASP A 781 8.28 -43.71 -0.54
C ASP A 781 6.77 -43.61 -0.27
N ASN A 782 6.31 -42.51 0.36
CA ASN A 782 4.89 -42.24 0.59
C ASN A 782 4.13 -42.13 -0.74
N TYR A 783 4.63 -41.30 -1.67
CA TYR A 783 4.01 -41.12 -2.97
C TYR A 783 4.00 -42.40 -3.80
N GLN A 784 5.10 -43.15 -3.84
CA GLN A 784 5.15 -44.40 -4.60
C GLN A 784 4.16 -45.44 -4.08
N ALA A 785 4.00 -45.54 -2.75
CA ALA A 785 3.00 -46.40 -2.12
C ALA A 785 1.57 -45.99 -2.48
N ALA A 786 1.25 -44.69 -2.40
CA ALA A 786 -0.06 -44.17 -2.79
C ALA A 786 -0.35 -44.37 -4.28
N ILE A 787 0.62 -44.13 -5.18
CA ILE A 787 0.48 -44.38 -6.61
C ILE A 787 0.07 -45.84 -6.86
N HIS A 788 0.78 -46.80 -6.26
CA HIS A 788 0.44 -48.21 -6.43
C HIS A 788 -0.97 -48.53 -5.92
N ALA A 789 -1.31 -48.04 -4.72
CA ALA A 789 -2.61 -48.31 -4.10
C ALA A 789 -3.79 -47.69 -4.87
N ILE A 790 -3.64 -46.47 -5.39
CA ILE A 790 -4.63 -45.83 -6.27
C ILE A 790 -4.81 -46.64 -7.55
N ARG A 791 -3.71 -47.09 -8.17
CA ARG A 791 -3.76 -47.83 -9.44
C ARG A 791 -4.36 -49.23 -9.35
N GLU A 792 -4.54 -49.76 -8.14
CA GLU A 792 -5.36 -50.96 -7.93
C GLU A 792 -6.86 -50.72 -8.18
N VAL A 793 -7.34 -49.47 -8.06
CA VAL A 793 -8.77 -49.14 -8.11
C VAL A 793 -9.13 -48.13 -9.20
N ASP A 794 -8.21 -47.26 -9.61
CA ASP A 794 -8.43 -46.22 -10.62
C ASP A 794 -7.22 -46.03 -11.55
N THR A 795 -7.42 -46.29 -12.85
CA THR A 795 -6.43 -46.12 -13.92
C THR A 795 -6.74 -44.93 -14.85
N LYS A 796 -7.83 -44.20 -14.58
CA LYS A 796 -8.31 -43.09 -15.42
C LYS A 796 -7.74 -41.75 -14.97
N ALA A 797 -7.84 -41.44 -13.69
CA ALA A 797 -7.43 -40.14 -13.15
C ALA A 797 -5.91 -39.93 -13.20
N GLN A 798 -5.48 -38.68 -13.35
CA GLN A 798 -4.09 -38.28 -13.16
C GLN A 798 -3.70 -38.40 -11.68
N ILE A 799 -2.41 -38.58 -11.41
CA ILE A 799 -1.87 -38.48 -10.05
C ILE A 799 -0.95 -37.26 -10.01
N VAL A 800 -1.27 -36.33 -9.12
CA VAL A 800 -0.59 -35.04 -9.03
C VAL A 800 0.38 -35.09 -7.86
N ILE A 801 1.63 -34.73 -8.14
CA ILE A 801 2.79 -34.90 -7.26
C ILE A 801 3.37 -33.53 -6.94
N GLU A 802 3.24 -33.10 -5.69
CA GLU A 802 3.86 -31.88 -5.18
C GLU A 802 5.26 -32.14 -4.59
N GLY A 803 6.10 -31.11 -4.69
CA GLY A 803 7.49 -31.14 -4.21
C GLY A 803 7.66 -30.78 -2.74
N LYS A 804 8.87 -31.02 -2.23
CA LYS A 804 9.31 -30.56 -0.91
C LYS A 804 9.44 -29.03 -0.87
N ASN A 805 9.46 -28.46 0.33
CA ASN A 805 9.61 -27.02 0.60
C ASN A 805 8.45 -26.23 0.01
N TYR A 806 7.23 -26.63 0.39
CA TYR A 806 6.00 -26.01 -0.06
C TYR A 806 5.84 -26.02 -1.59
N ALA A 807 6.24 -27.14 -2.22
CA ALA A 807 6.20 -27.32 -3.67
C ALA A 807 6.83 -26.16 -4.48
N SER A 808 7.83 -25.46 -3.93
CA SER A 808 8.36 -24.23 -4.50
C SER A 808 8.87 -24.41 -5.94
N ALA A 809 8.26 -23.70 -6.89
CA ALA A 809 8.64 -23.74 -8.31
C ALA A 809 10.10 -23.28 -8.52
N ALA A 810 10.51 -22.21 -7.84
CA ALA A 810 11.85 -21.63 -7.99
C ALA A 810 12.96 -22.57 -7.51
N GLY A 811 12.67 -23.37 -6.48
CA GLY A 811 13.60 -24.28 -5.83
C GLY A 811 13.43 -25.76 -6.19
N TRP A 812 12.64 -26.07 -7.23
CA TRP A 812 12.17 -27.42 -7.50
C TRP A 812 13.30 -28.44 -7.66
N GLU A 813 14.22 -28.22 -8.61
CA GLU A 813 15.32 -29.15 -8.88
C GLU A 813 16.21 -29.37 -7.64
N GLY A 814 16.49 -28.32 -6.87
CA GLY A 814 17.33 -28.45 -5.67
C GLY A 814 16.68 -29.23 -4.53
N SER A 815 15.34 -29.32 -4.50
CA SER A 815 14.59 -29.88 -3.36
C SER A 815 13.87 -31.19 -3.66
N SER A 816 13.51 -31.43 -4.92
CA SER A 816 12.51 -32.43 -5.32
C SER A 816 12.93 -33.27 -6.53
N ASP A 817 14.18 -33.17 -7.01
CA ASP A 817 14.62 -33.82 -8.26
C ASP A 817 14.43 -35.35 -8.28
N ILE A 818 14.57 -36.04 -7.14
CA ILE A 818 14.36 -37.50 -7.06
C ILE A 818 12.91 -37.92 -7.39
N LEU A 819 11.94 -37.01 -7.27
CA LEU A 819 10.54 -37.34 -7.56
C LEU A 819 10.31 -37.70 -9.04
N LYS A 820 11.22 -37.31 -9.96
CA LYS A 820 11.15 -37.74 -11.38
C LYS A 820 11.20 -39.25 -11.57
N ASP A 821 11.73 -39.97 -10.58
CA ASP A 821 11.92 -41.42 -10.60
C ASP A 821 10.67 -42.19 -10.13
N LEU A 822 9.60 -41.50 -9.73
CA LEU A 822 8.31 -42.11 -9.42
C LEU A 822 7.74 -42.82 -10.64
N VAL A 823 7.18 -44.01 -10.43
CA VAL A 823 6.64 -44.87 -11.48
C VAL A 823 5.15 -45.04 -11.32
N ASP A 824 4.40 -44.52 -12.30
CA ASP A 824 2.99 -44.84 -12.49
C ASP A 824 2.84 -45.86 -13.63
N PRO A 825 2.27 -47.05 -13.38
CA PRO A 825 2.11 -48.08 -14.41
C PRO A 825 1.26 -47.66 -15.62
N VAL A 826 0.45 -46.59 -15.51
CA VAL A 826 -0.33 -46.04 -16.65
C VAL A 826 0.18 -44.69 -17.14
N ASN A 827 1.31 -44.21 -16.63
CA ASN A 827 2.02 -43.01 -17.09
C ASN A 827 1.16 -41.73 -17.10
N LYS A 828 0.44 -41.45 -16.01
CA LYS A 828 -0.42 -40.26 -15.83
C LYS A 828 -0.03 -39.40 -14.62
N ILE A 829 1.27 -39.34 -14.31
CA ILE A 829 1.79 -38.42 -13.30
C ILE A 829 1.86 -36.99 -13.87
N VAL A 830 1.43 -36.03 -13.07
CA VAL A 830 1.64 -34.59 -13.28
C VAL A 830 2.36 -34.02 -12.06
N TYR A 831 3.44 -33.28 -12.25
CA TYR A 831 4.12 -32.61 -11.14
C TYR A 831 3.50 -31.23 -10.92
N GLN A 832 3.23 -30.86 -9.68
CA GLN A 832 2.63 -29.58 -9.33
C GLN A 832 3.57 -28.77 -8.45
N ALA A 833 3.83 -27.52 -8.86
CA ALA A 833 4.60 -26.56 -8.10
C ALA A 833 3.74 -25.33 -7.74
N HIS A 834 4.13 -24.61 -6.68
CA HIS A 834 3.49 -23.38 -6.23
C HIS A 834 4.45 -22.20 -6.28
N THR A 835 3.90 -21.00 -6.49
CA THR A 835 4.64 -19.75 -6.35
C THR A 835 3.68 -18.61 -6.03
N TYR A 836 4.14 -17.69 -5.20
CA TYR A 836 3.53 -16.37 -5.04
C TYR A 836 4.51 -15.31 -5.53
N PHE A 837 4.17 -14.04 -5.47
CA PHE A 837 5.01 -12.96 -6.01
C PHE A 837 5.43 -11.92 -4.96
N ASP A 838 4.96 -12.08 -3.72
CA ASP A 838 5.46 -11.36 -2.55
C ASP A 838 6.95 -11.66 -2.32
N LYS A 839 7.64 -10.79 -1.58
CA LYS A 839 9.11 -10.80 -1.42
C LYS A 839 9.65 -12.17 -0.99
N ASN A 840 8.91 -12.86 -0.13
CA ASN A 840 9.33 -14.12 0.48
C ASN A 840 8.65 -15.35 -0.13
N ASN A 841 7.87 -15.20 -1.21
CA ASN A 841 7.18 -16.30 -1.88
C ASN A 841 6.21 -17.07 -0.95
N THR A 842 5.48 -16.34 -0.10
CA THR A 842 4.60 -16.91 0.94
C THR A 842 3.12 -16.71 0.67
N GLY A 843 2.77 -15.83 -0.28
CA GLY A 843 1.37 -15.45 -0.53
C GLY A 843 0.75 -14.58 0.57
N THR A 844 1.54 -14.05 1.51
CA THR A 844 1.00 -13.28 2.64
C THR A 844 0.87 -11.78 2.38
N TYR A 845 1.66 -11.22 1.46
CA TYR A 845 1.60 -9.80 1.02
C TYR A 845 1.46 -8.80 2.20
N LYS A 846 2.41 -8.84 3.14
CA LYS A 846 2.33 -8.07 4.40
C LYS A 846 2.70 -6.61 4.25
N ASN A 847 3.41 -6.25 3.19
CA ASN A 847 3.97 -4.93 2.97
C ASN A 847 3.33 -4.26 1.74
N SER A 848 3.71 -3.01 1.46
CA SER A 848 3.25 -2.33 0.24
C SER A 848 3.77 -3.03 -1.03
N TYR A 849 3.13 -2.76 -2.17
CA TYR A 849 3.55 -3.29 -3.47
C TYR A 849 5.05 -3.08 -3.73
N ASP A 850 5.57 -1.87 -3.46
CA ASP A 850 6.98 -1.55 -3.70
C ASP A 850 7.93 -2.34 -2.79
N GLN A 851 7.52 -2.62 -1.55
CA GLN A 851 8.30 -3.43 -0.63
C GLN A 851 8.27 -4.92 -0.99
N GLU A 852 7.13 -5.40 -1.49
CA GLU A 852 6.95 -6.80 -1.90
C GLU A 852 7.63 -7.11 -3.24
N ILE A 853 7.41 -6.27 -4.24
CA ILE A 853 7.89 -6.48 -5.61
C ILE A 853 9.29 -5.90 -5.83
N SER A 854 9.67 -4.85 -5.08
CA SER A 854 11.01 -4.23 -5.14
C SER A 854 11.45 -3.88 -6.58
N GLY A 855 10.50 -3.43 -7.41
CA GLY A 855 10.71 -3.09 -8.82
C GLY A 855 10.87 -4.28 -9.79
N ASN A 856 10.83 -5.51 -9.30
CA ASN A 856 10.98 -6.72 -10.12
C ASN A 856 9.62 -7.20 -10.67
N VAL A 857 9.10 -6.49 -11.68
CA VAL A 857 7.81 -6.82 -12.32
C VAL A 857 7.82 -8.16 -13.08
N GLU A 858 9.01 -8.73 -13.33
CA GLU A 858 9.23 -10.01 -13.99
C GLU A 858 9.55 -11.15 -13.01
N ILE A 859 9.25 -10.96 -11.71
CA ILE A 859 9.51 -11.94 -10.65
C ILE A 859 8.89 -13.32 -10.94
N TYR A 860 7.77 -13.35 -11.66
CA TYR A 860 7.07 -14.59 -12.01
C TYR A 860 7.92 -15.51 -12.90
N LYS A 861 8.65 -14.98 -13.89
CA LYS A 861 9.57 -15.79 -14.72
C LYS A 861 10.69 -16.39 -13.89
N GLN A 862 11.30 -15.58 -13.03
CA GLN A 862 12.39 -16.03 -12.15
C GLN A 862 11.96 -17.19 -11.24
N ARG A 863 10.67 -17.26 -10.88
CA ARG A 863 10.13 -18.31 -10.01
C ARG A 863 9.55 -19.51 -10.75
N ILE A 864 9.01 -19.32 -11.95
CA ILE A 864 8.35 -20.39 -12.72
C ILE A 864 9.33 -21.11 -13.66
N ASP A 865 10.27 -20.39 -14.28
CA ASP A 865 11.20 -20.93 -15.28
C ASP A 865 12.03 -22.12 -14.78
N PRO A 866 12.55 -22.13 -13.53
CA PRO A 866 13.30 -23.28 -13.03
C PRO A 866 12.47 -24.58 -13.03
N PHE A 867 11.18 -24.49 -12.72
CA PHE A 867 10.28 -25.64 -12.73
C PHE A 867 10.00 -26.12 -14.16
N ILE A 868 9.69 -25.21 -15.08
CA ILE A 868 9.49 -25.55 -16.50
C ILE A 868 10.73 -26.21 -17.09
N ALA A 869 11.92 -25.64 -16.85
CA ALA A 869 13.18 -26.20 -17.32
C ALA A 869 13.43 -27.61 -16.77
N TRP A 870 13.05 -27.87 -15.51
CA TRP A 870 13.13 -29.20 -14.92
C TRP A 870 12.16 -30.19 -15.57
N LEU A 871 10.92 -29.78 -15.87
CA LEU A 871 9.94 -30.59 -16.58
C LEU A 871 10.44 -30.99 -17.97
N GLU A 872 10.94 -30.03 -18.74
CA GLU A 872 11.50 -30.24 -20.08
C GLU A 872 12.70 -31.18 -20.04
N LYS A 873 13.66 -30.91 -19.14
CA LYS A 873 14.88 -31.72 -18.95
C LYS A 873 14.58 -33.18 -18.65
N ASN A 874 13.54 -33.44 -17.88
CA ASN A 874 13.18 -34.79 -17.42
C ASN A 874 12.01 -35.41 -18.19
N ASN A 875 11.52 -34.73 -19.24
CA ASN A 875 10.38 -35.14 -20.06
C ASN A 875 9.14 -35.48 -19.21
N LYS A 876 8.76 -34.57 -18.30
CA LYS A 876 7.64 -34.72 -17.38
C LYS A 876 6.52 -33.72 -17.70
N LYS A 877 5.28 -34.07 -17.37
CA LYS A 877 4.14 -33.15 -17.39
C LYS A 877 4.06 -32.40 -16.06
N GLY A 878 3.72 -31.13 -16.08
CA GLY A 878 3.53 -30.39 -14.84
C GLY A 878 2.47 -29.30 -14.92
N MET A 879 2.21 -28.68 -13.78
CA MET A 879 1.24 -27.62 -13.59
C MET A 879 1.64 -26.67 -12.44
N LEU A 880 1.00 -25.49 -12.40
CA LEU A 880 1.15 -24.55 -11.30
C LEU A 880 -0.11 -24.55 -10.40
N GLY A 881 -0.03 -25.16 -9.22
CA GLY A 881 -1.19 -25.45 -8.37
C GLY A 881 -1.73 -24.25 -7.58
N GLU A 882 -0.83 -23.33 -7.21
CA GLU A 882 -1.18 -22.14 -6.45
C GLU A 882 -0.29 -20.96 -6.82
N TYR A 883 -0.96 -19.81 -6.96
CA TYR A 883 -0.42 -18.47 -7.14
C TYR A 883 -1.57 -17.47 -7.01
N GLY A 884 -1.27 -16.24 -6.62
CA GLY A 884 -2.29 -15.21 -6.44
C GLY A 884 -1.68 -13.85 -6.13
N VAL A 885 -2.47 -12.78 -6.25
CA VAL A 885 -2.08 -11.40 -5.91
C VAL A 885 -3.25 -10.69 -5.23
N PRO A 886 -3.00 -9.65 -4.41
CA PRO A 886 -4.06 -8.84 -3.82
C PRO A 886 -4.98 -8.22 -4.89
N TYR A 887 -6.29 -8.34 -4.70
CA TYR A 887 -7.27 -7.68 -5.59
C TYR A 887 -7.40 -6.18 -5.29
N ASN A 888 -7.76 -5.40 -6.31
CA ASN A 888 -8.02 -3.97 -6.19
C ASN A 888 -9.31 -3.72 -5.41
N GLY A 889 -9.23 -2.99 -4.30
CA GLY A 889 -10.31 -2.78 -3.34
C GLY A 889 -10.10 -3.49 -2.00
N HIS A 890 -9.06 -4.33 -1.87
CA HIS A 890 -8.58 -4.80 -0.56
C HIS A 890 -7.59 -3.81 0.06
N ALA A 891 -7.38 -3.84 1.38
CA ALA A 891 -6.44 -2.94 2.08
C ALA A 891 -4.97 -3.11 1.64
N GLN A 892 -4.59 -4.32 1.22
CA GLN A 892 -3.29 -4.63 0.62
C GLN A 892 -3.33 -4.62 -0.93
N GLY A 893 -4.44 -4.19 -1.52
CA GLY A 893 -4.62 -4.08 -2.97
C GLY A 893 -3.86 -2.89 -3.55
N ASP A 894 -3.27 -3.09 -4.72
CA ASP A 894 -2.61 -2.06 -5.53
C ASP A 894 -2.92 -2.38 -7.00
N GLU A 895 -3.24 -1.37 -7.82
CA GLU A 895 -3.60 -1.59 -9.23
C GLU A 895 -2.49 -2.30 -10.01
N ARG A 896 -1.22 -2.10 -9.64
CA ARG A 896 -0.06 -2.71 -10.30
C ARG A 896 -0.01 -4.23 -10.13
N TYR A 897 -0.69 -4.79 -9.14
CA TYR A 897 -0.88 -6.24 -9.04
C TYR A 897 -1.74 -6.78 -10.19
N MET A 898 -2.65 -5.98 -10.75
CA MET A 898 -3.46 -6.40 -11.90
C MET A 898 -2.60 -6.53 -13.15
N ASP A 899 -1.64 -5.62 -13.35
CA ASP A 899 -0.67 -5.73 -14.45
C ASP A 899 0.23 -6.96 -14.28
N LEU A 900 0.71 -7.20 -13.04
CA LEU A 900 1.53 -8.37 -12.73
C LEU A 900 0.77 -9.67 -13.03
N ILE A 901 -0.47 -9.80 -12.57
CA ILE A 901 -1.22 -11.05 -12.78
C ILE A 901 -1.69 -11.23 -14.23
N ASP A 902 -1.95 -10.15 -14.97
CA ASP A 902 -2.20 -10.20 -16.42
C ASP A 902 -0.99 -10.82 -17.15
N ASN A 903 0.22 -10.35 -16.82
CA ASN A 903 1.46 -10.90 -17.36
C ASN A 903 1.67 -12.37 -16.98
N VAL A 904 1.32 -12.76 -15.74
CA VAL A 904 1.40 -14.15 -15.29
C VAL A 904 0.45 -15.03 -16.10
N PHE A 905 -0.83 -14.63 -16.28
CA PHE A 905 -1.76 -15.43 -17.08
C PHE A 905 -1.34 -15.54 -18.54
N ALA A 906 -0.84 -14.44 -19.13
CA ALA A 906 -0.28 -14.45 -20.48
C ALA A 906 0.90 -15.43 -20.59
N TYR A 907 1.78 -15.44 -19.59
CA TYR A 907 2.94 -16.31 -19.53
C TYR A 907 2.55 -17.80 -19.38
N LEU A 908 1.63 -18.10 -18.48
CA LEU A 908 1.12 -19.47 -18.28
C LEU A 908 0.44 -20.00 -19.55
N LYS A 909 -0.31 -19.13 -20.25
CA LYS A 909 -0.89 -19.42 -21.56
C LYS A 909 0.19 -19.67 -22.61
N GLU A 910 1.19 -18.80 -22.72
CA GLU A 910 2.32 -18.97 -23.66
C GLU A 910 3.00 -20.34 -23.46
N LYS A 911 3.22 -20.73 -22.20
CA LYS A 911 3.86 -22.00 -21.84
C LYS A 911 2.94 -23.20 -21.89
N GLN A 912 1.64 -23.01 -22.17
CA GLN A 912 0.61 -24.05 -22.10
C GLN A 912 0.67 -24.82 -20.77
N LEU A 913 0.98 -24.10 -19.68
CA LEU A 913 1.11 -24.68 -18.36
C LEU A 913 -0.24 -24.62 -17.66
N THR A 914 -0.86 -25.78 -17.45
CA THR A 914 -2.07 -25.88 -16.62
C THR A 914 -1.82 -25.25 -15.26
N SER A 915 -2.81 -24.51 -14.75
CA SER A 915 -2.66 -23.77 -13.51
C SER A 915 -3.98 -23.60 -12.77
N THR A 916 -3.93 -23.42 -11.45
CA THR A 916 -5.10 -23.12 -10.61
C THR A 916 -4.85 -21.91 -9.72
N TYR A 917 -5.64 -20.85 -9.89
CA TYR A 917 -5.48 -19.61 -9.12
C TYR A 917 -5.89 -19.80 -7.65
N TRP A 918 -5.13 -19.23 -6.72
CA TRP A 918 -5.44 -19.20 -5.29
C TRP A 918 -6.03 -17.84 -4.87
N CYS A 919 -7.31 -17.72 -4.51
CA CYS A 919 -8.33 -18.78 -4.47
C CYS A 919 -9.78 -18.26 -4.60
N GLY A 920 -10.73 -19.16 -4.77
CA GLY A 920 -12.15 -18.96 -4.55
C GLY A 920 -12.68 -19.78 -3.35
N GLY A 921 -13.99 -19.80 -3.20
CA GLY A 921 -14.72 -20.54 -2.18
C GLY A 921 -15.54 -19.62 -1.26
N SER A 922 -16.72 -20.09 -0.86
CA SER A 922 -17.71 -19.38 -0.06
C SER A 922 -17.23 -18.72 1.24
N MET A 923 -16.12 -19.18 1.84
CA MET A 923 -15.54 -18.57 3.05
C MET A 923 -14.45 -17.52 2.77
N TYR A 924 -14.11 -17.30 1.51
CA TYR A 924 -12.98 -16.47 1.08
C TYR A 924 -13.42 -15.21 0.33
N ASP A 925 -14.71 -14.84 0.35
CA ASP A 925 -15.25 -13.68 -0.39
C ASP A 925 -14.60 -12.33 -0.04
N ALA A 926 -14.04 -12.21 1.16
CA ALA A 926 -13.28 -11.04 1.62
C ALA A 926 -11.75 -11.25 1.68
N TYR A 927 -11.24 -12.44 1.35
CA TYR A 927 -9.81 -12.75 1.45
C TYR A 927 -8.98 -11.99 0.42
N THR A 928 -7.78 -11.54 0.81
CA THR A 928 -6.89 -10.67 0.02
C THR A 928 -6.64 -11.15 -1.40
N LEU A 929 -6.44 -12.45 -1.61
CA LEU A 929 -6.12 -13.03 -2.93
C LEU A 929 -7.35 -13.62 -3.63
N THR A 930 -8.57 -13.27 -3.21
CA THR A 930 -9.74 -14.00 -3.69
C THR A 930 -10.16 -13.64 -5.12
N VAL A 931 -10.65 -14.64 -5.85
CA VAL A 931 -11.46 -14.50 -7.08
C VAL A 931 -12.92 -14.88 -6.84
N GLN A 932 -13.30 -15.20 -5.60
CA GLN A 932 -14.69 -15.41 -5.20
C GLN A 932 -15.45 -14.07 -5.33
N PRO A 933 -16.62 -14.05 -5.99
CA PRO A 933 -17.46 -12.85 -6.03
C PRO A 933 -17.94 -12.50 -4.63
N ALA A 934 -18.53 -11.31 -4.45
CA ALA A 934 -19.29 -11.04 -3.24
C ALA A 934 -20.46 -12.05 -3.11
N LYS A 935 -21.09 -12.09 -1.92
CA LYS A 935 -22.18 -13.04 -1.61
C LYS A 935 -23.40 -12.91 -2.53
N ASP A 936 -23.52 -11.82 -3.27
CA ASP A 936 -24.56 -11.59 -4.28
C ASP A 936 -24.29 -12.32 -5.62
N TYR A 937 -23.08 -12.84 -5.84
CA TYR A 937 -22.63 -13.44 -7.10
C TYR A 937 -22.74 -12.51 -8.33
N CYS A 938 -22.82 -11.21 -8.11
CA CYS A 938 -22.80 -10.16 -9.14
C CYS A 938 -21.51 -9.34 -9.07
N THR A 939 -21.04 -9.03 -7.86
CA THR A 939 -19.87 -8.16 -7.67
C THR A 939 -18.59 -8.97 -7.72
N GLU A 940 -17.93 -8.91 -8.87
CA GLU A 940 -16.68 -9.62 -9.15
C GLU A 940 -15.44 -8.89 -8.61
N LYS A 941 -14.42 -9.66 -8.22
CA LYS A 941 -13.10 -9.12 -7.86
C LYS A 941 -12.31 -8.73 -9.10
N SER A 942 -11.43 -7.74 -8.98
CA SER A 942 -10.61 -7.27 -10.10
C SER A 942 -9.73 -8.39 -10.70
N THR A 943 -9.22 -9.29 -9.86
CA THR A 943 -8.46 -10.49 -10.26
C THR A 943 -9.27 -11.41 -11.18
N MET A 944 -10.56 -11.62 -10.88
CA MET A 944 -11.44 -12.41 -11.74
C MET A 944 -11.65 -11.74 -13.10
N LYS A 945 -11.83 -10.42 -13.12
CA LYS A 945 -11.98 -9.65 -14.37
C LYS A 945 -10.73 -9.77 -15.27
N VAL A 946 -9.54 -9.77 -14.68
CA VAL A 946 -8.28 -9.98 -15.42
C VAL A 946 -8.18 -11.43 -15.92
N MET A 947 -8.47 -12.40 -15.04
CA MET A 947 -8.39 -13.83 -15.38
C MET A 947 -9.36 -14.21 -16.51
N GLU A 948 -10.56 -13.62 -16.58
CA GLU A 948 -11.55 -13.90 -17.64
C GLU A 948 -11.04 -13.66 -19.07
N LYS A 949 -10.06 -12.77 -19.25
CA LYS A 949 -9.42 -12.53 -20.55
C LYS A 949 -8.75 -13.79 -21.14
N TYR A 950 -8.37 -14.74 -20.30
CA TYR A 950 -7.54 -15.90 -20.69
C TYR A 950 -8.25 -17.25 -20.59
N ILE A 951 -9.35 -17.36 -19.84
CA ILE A 951 -9.94 -18.67 -19.50
C ILE A 951 -10.46 -19.43 -20.72
N LYS A 952 -11.21 -18.75 -21.60
CA LYS A 952 -11.97 -19.39 -22.68
C LYS A 952 -11.10 -19.90 -23.84
N ASP A 953 -9.90 -19.34 -24.00
CA ASP A 953 -8.96 -19.63 -25.08
C ASP A 953 -7.56 -19.94 -24.54
N PHE A 954 -7.47 -20.47 -23.32
CA PHE A 954 -6.20 -20.74 -22.64
C PHE A 954 -5.36 -21.80 -23.35
N ASP A 955 -6.01 -22.87 -23.81
CA ASP A 955 -5.36 -23.85 -24.66
C ASP A 955 -5.21 -23.29 -26.07
N THR A 956 -3.96 -23.16 -26.51
CA THR A 956 -3.60 -22.71 -27.86
C THR A 956 -3.38 -23.88 -28.81
N SER A 957 -3.35 -25.12 -28.30
CA SER A 957 -3.22 -26.36 -29.08
C SER A 957 -4.54 -26.80 -29.72
N ILE A 958 -5.67 -26.42 -29.13
CA ILE A 958 -6.97 -26.40 -29.81
C ILE A 958 -7.04 -25.08 -30.60
N PRO A 959 -7.08 -25.12 -31.95
CA PRO A 959 -7.29 -23.91 -32.72
C PRO A 959 -8.61 -23.30 -32.28
N SER A 960 -8.56 -22.12 -31.67
CA SER A 960 -9.71 -21.26 -31.41
C SER A 960 -10.38 -20.96 -32.75
N SER A 961 -11.32 -21.81 -33.16
CA SER A 961 -12.08 -21.68 -34.41
C SER A 961 -11.27 -21.09 -35.60
N LEU A 962 -10.38 -21.90 -36.18
CA LEU A 962 -9.79 -21.73 -37.52
C LEU A 962 -9.20 -20.35 -37.84
N VAL A 963 -8.05 -20.02 -37.24
CA VAL A 963 -7.01 -19.24 -37.94
C VAL A 963 -5.97 -20.23 -38.42
N GLU A 964 -6.09 -20.69 -39.66
CA GLU A 964 -4.95 -21.27 -40.38
C GLU A 964 -4.30 -20.12 -41.17
N THR A 965 -3.02 -19.89 -40.97
CA THR A 965 -2.19 -19.05 -41.85
C THR A 965 -1.78 -19.89 -43.07
N ASN A 966 -2.08 -19.41 -44.28
CA ASN A 966 -1.42 -19.95 -45.47
C ASN A 966 0.08 -19.58 -45.44
N ALA A 967 0.91 -20.33 -46.17
CA ALA A 967 2.37 -20.17 -46.24
C ALA A 967 2.87 -18.78 -46.71
N ASP A 968 1.96 -17.88 -47.06
CA ASP A 968 2.22 -16.52 -47.55
C ASP A 968 1.84 -15.41 -46.54
N GLY A 969 1.42 -15.77 -45.31
CA GLY A 969 1.29 -14.81 -44.18
C GLY A 969 -0.06 -14.09 -44.03
N ASN A 970 -1.04 -14.29 -44.90
CA ASN A 970 -2.35 -13.64 -44.75
C ASN A 970 -3.33 -14.50 -43.94
N ALA A 971 -3.70 -14.02 -42.74
CA ALA A 971 -4.69 -14.64 -41.87
C ALA A 971 -6.12 -14.18 -42.23
N ILE A 972 -7.07 -15.14 -42.32
CA ILE A 972 -8.51 -14.84 -42.37
C ILE A 972 -9.23 -15.55 -41.22
N VAL A 973 -10.21 -14.88 -40.61
CA VAL A 973 -11.01 -15.36 -39.48
C VAL A 973 -12.45 -15.57 -39.94
N LEU A 974 -13.05 -16.71 -39.59
CA LEU A 974 -14.44 -17.06 -39.91
C LEU A 974 -15.22 -17.39 -38.63
N TYR A 975 -16.11 -16.50 -38.21
CA TYR A 975 -16.85 -16.65 -36.96
C TYR A 975 -18.34 -16.30 -37.10
N PRO A 976 -19.25 -17.04 -36.45
CA PRO A 976 -19.04 -18.30 -35.75
C PRO A 976 -18.85 -19.47 -36.72
N ASN A 977 -18.09 -20.50 -36.32
CA ASN A 977 -18.03 -21.78 -37.03
C ASN A 977 -17.94 -22.92 -36.00
N PRO A 978 -18.99 -23.74 -35.80
CA PRO A 978 -20.19 -23.87 -36.61
C PRO A 978 -21.07 -22.62 -36.67
N VAL A 979 -21.62 -22.31 -37.85
CA VAL A 979 -22.46 -21.14 -38.11
C VAL A 979 -23.93 -21.51 -38.11
N LYS A 980 -24.77 -20.67 -37.48
CA LYS A 980 -26.23 -20.73 -37.63
C LYS A 980 -26.64 -19.96 -38.88
N ASP A 981 -26.78 -18.64 -38.84
CA ASP A 981 -27.35 -17.89 -39.98
C ASP A 981 -26.37 -16.87 -40.56
N ASN A 982 -25.59 -16.15 -39.75
CA ASN A 982 -24.64 -15.15 -40.23
C ASN A 982 -23.20 -15.57 -39.92
N LEU A 983 -22.35 -15.55 -40.95
CA LEU A 983 -20.91 -15.82 -40.87
C LEU A 983 -20.14 -14.52 -41.08
N LYS A 984 -19.36 -14.09 -40.10
CA LYS A 984 -18.41 -12.98 -40.25
C LYS A 984 -17.08 -13.49 -40.78
N ILE A 985 -16.54 -12.74 -41.73
CA ILE A 985 -15.27 -12.98 -42.40
C ILE A 985 -14.41 -11.74 -42.20
N THR A 986 -13.31 -11.89 -41.47
CA THR A 986 -12.36 -10.81 -41.19
C THR A 986 -11.00 -11.15 -41.79
N SER A 987 -10.36 -10.17 -42.41
CA SER A 987 -9.05 -10.31 -43.05
C SER A 987 -8.21 -9.06 -42.82
N GLU A 988 -6.90 -9.23 -42.63
CA GLU A 988 -5.95 -8.12 -42.56
C GLU A 988 -5.74 -7.44 -43.92
N SER A 989 -5.77 -8.22 -45.01
CA SER A 989 -5.79 -7.71 -46.38
C SER A 989 -7.23 -7.44 -46.83
N GLY A 990 -7.43 -6.46 -47.72
CA GLY A 990 -8.74 -6.20 -48.32
C GLY A 990 -9.31 -7.45 -48.99
N ILE A 991 -10.57 -7.78 -48.72
CA ILE A 991 -11.30 -8.85 -49.40
C ILE A 991 -11.87 -8.28 -50.70
N GLU A 992 -11.74 -9.02 -51.79
CA GLU A 992 -12.34 -8.68 -53.10
C GLU A 992 -13.63 -9.48 -53.36
N GLN A 993 -13.64 -10.75 -52.95
CA GLN A 993 -14.73 -11.67 -53.26
C GLN A 993 -14.80 -12.84 -52.25
N VAL A 994 -16.01 -13.27 -51.93
CA VAL A 994 -16.30 -14.46 -51.12
C VAL A 994 -17.23 -15.40 -51.90
N ILE A 995 -16.88 -16.67 -52.00
CA ILE A 995 -17.65 -17.71 -52.69
C ILE A 995 -17.89 -18.88 -51.73
N VAL A 996 -19.09 -19.43 -51.69
CA VAL A 996 -19.39 -20.65 -50.91
C VAL A 996 -19.72 -21.79 -51.86
N PHE A 997 -19.10 -22.94 -51.64
CA PHE A 997 -19.32 -24.19 -52.35
C PHE A 997 -19.87 -25.25 -51.40
N ASN A 998 -20.72 -26.14 -51.90
CA ASN A 998 -21.02 -27.39 -51.20
C ASN A 998 -19.88 -28.42 -51.41
N MET A 999 -19.94 -29.56 -50.71
CA MET A 999 -18.89 -30.59 -50.77
C MET A 999 -18.76 -31.32 -52.12
N ILE A 1000 -19.70 -31.14 -53.06
CA ILE A 1000 -19.58 -31.65 -54.43
C ILE A 1000 -19.00 -30.62 -55.40
N GLY A 1001 -18.56 -29.46 -54.89
CA GLY A 1001 -17.92 -28.39 -55.68
C GLY A 1001 -18.90 -27.46 -56.40
N GLN A 1002 -20.20 -27.53 -56.12
CA GLN A 1002 -21.18 -26.61 -56.68
C GLN A 1002 -21.18 -25.30 -55.88
N LYS A 1003 -21.08 -24.17 -56.59
CA LYS A 1003 -21.21 -22.82 -56.00
C LYS A 1003 -22.65 -22.61 -55.51
N VAL A 1004 -22.81 -22.32 -54.22
CA VAL A 1004 -24.11 -22.11 -53.56
C VAL A 1004 -24.33 -20.66 -53.10
N SER A 1005 -23.27 -19.86 -52.96
CA SER A 1005 -23.37 -18.42 -52.67
C SER A 1005 -22.14 -17.67 -53.18
N GLU A 1006 -22.28 -16.40 -53.52
CA GLU A 1006 -21.19 -15.51 -53.98
C GLU A 1006 -21.48 -14.06 -53.60
N ARG A 1007 -20.47 -13.38 -53.08
CA ARG A 1007 -20.48 -11.96 -52.72
C ARG A 1007 -19.24 -11.30 -53.29
N ASN A 1008 -19.43 -10.27 -54.13
CA ASN A 1008 -18.36 -9.43 -54.68
C ASN A 1008 -18.40 -8.09 -53.96
N GLU A 1009 -17.98 -8.08 -52.71
CA GLU A 1009 -17.99 -6.90 -51.86
C GLU A 1009 -16.59 -6.67 -51.32
N LYS A 1010 -16.15 -5.41 -51.33
CA LYS A 1010 -14.81 -5.03 -50.91
C LYS A 1010 -14.80 -4.57 -49.46
N GLY A 1011 -13.86 -5.06 -48.68
CA GLY A 1011 -13.69 -4.64 -47.29
C GLY A 1011 -12.79 -5.58 -46.49
N THR A 1012 -12.43 -5.19 -45.28
CA THR A 1012 -11.66 -6.03 -44.34
C THR A 1012 -12.57 -6.86 -43.43
N ASN A 1013 -13.87 -6.56 -43.44
CA ASN A 1013 -14.91 -7.28 -42.69
C ASN A 1013 -16.14 -7.45 -43.57
N ILE A 1014 -16.54 -8.70 -43.80
CA ILE A 1014 -17.73 -9.06 -44.58
C ILE A 1014 -18.62 -9.95 -43.74
N GLU A 1015 -19.91 -9.66 -43.70
CA GLU A 1015 -20.91 -10.51 -43.07
C GLU A 1015 -21.74 -11.23 -44.14
N LEU A 1016 -21.75 -12.56 -44.08
CA LEU A 1016 -22.38 -13.43 -45.04
C LEU A 1016 -23.58 -14.14 -44.41
N ASN A 1017 -24.78 -13.83 -44.89
CA ASN A 1017 -26.00 -14.55 -44.52
C ASN A 1017 -26.06 -15.90 -45.27
N LEU A 1018 -26.20 -16.98 -44.50
CA LEU A 1018 -26.25 -18.38 -44.90
C LEU A 1018 -27.58 -19.06 -44.51
N GLU A 1019 -28.62 -18.30 -44.14
CA GLU A 1019 -29.93 -18.80 -43.71
C GLU A 1019 -30.57 -19.72 -44.77
N ALA A 1020 -30.38 -19.40 -46.05
CA ALA A 1020 -30.90 -20.17 -47.17
C ALA A 1020 -30.18 -21.51 -47.41
N LEU A 1021 -29.06 -21.78 -46.72
CA LEU A 1021 -28.31 -23.02 -46.84
C LEU A 1021 -28.83 -24.07 -45.85
N GLY A 1022 -29.00 -25.30 -46.34
CA GLY A 1022 -29.33 -26.44 -45.49
C GLY A 1022 -28.20 -26.79 -44.50
N LYS A 1023 -28.53 -27.54 -43.45
CA LYS A 1023 -27.53 -28.04 -42.50
C LYS A 1023 -26.50 -28.89 -43.23
N GLY A 1024 -25.22 -28.67 -42.97
CA GLY A 1024 -24.16 -29.40 -43.66
C GLY A 1024 -22.80 -28.72 -43.65
N THR A 1025 -21.84 -29.34 -44.33
CA THR A 1025 -20.50 -28.77 -44.50
C THR A 1025 -20.41 -28.03 -45.83
N TYR A 1026 -19.77 -26.85 -45.80
CA TYR A 1026 -19.50 -26.02 -46.97
C TYR A 1026 -18.03 -25.59 -47.00
N LEU A 1027 -17.56 -25.21 -48.18
CA LEU A 1027 -16.24 -24.60 -48.39
C LEU A 1027 -16.43 -23.13 -48.76
N VAL A 1028 -15.83 -22.22 -48.01
CA VAL A 1028 -15.79 -20.78 -48.27
C VAL A 1028 -14.44 -20.44 -48.90
N THR A 1029 -14.47 -19.86 -50.09
CA THR A 1029 -13.32 -19.34 -50.82
C THR A 1029 -13.33 -17.81 -50.75
N VAL A 1030 -12.26 -17.22 -50.22
CA VAL A 1030 -12.08 -15.77 -50.11
C VAL A 1030 -10.94 -15.35 -51.02
N ARG A 1031 -11.19 -14.42 -51.94
CA ARG A 1031 -10.18 -13.76 -52.77
C ARG A 1031 -9.85 -12.42 -52.15
N LEU A 1032 -8.58 -12.16 -51.93
CA LEU A 1032 -8.03 -10.93 -51.37
C LEU A 1032 -7.57 -10.00 -52.50
N GLU A 1033 -7.52 -8.69 -52.22
CA GLU A 1033 -7.14 -7.65 -53.19
C GLU A 1033 -5.69 -7.76 -53.68
N ASP A 1034 -4.82 -8.44 -52.93
CA ASP A 1034 -3.45 -8.74 -53.33
C ASP A 1034 -3.35 -9.93 -54.30
N GLY A 1035 -4.49 -10.52 -54.67
CA GLY A 1035 -4.59 -11.65 -55.59
C GLY A 1035 -4.56 -13.02 -54.92
N ASN A 1036 -4.36 -13.09 -53.60
CA ASN A 1036 -4.35 -14.35 -52.85
C ASN A 1036 -5.75 -14.94 -52.71
N VAL A 1037 -5.85 -16.27 -52.74
CA VAL A 1037 -7.11 -17.01 -52.58
C VAL A 1037 -7.00 -17.99 -51.42
N VAL A 1038 -7.94 -17.89 -50.48
CA VAL A 1038 -7.97 -18.71 -49.27
C VAL A 1038 -9.24 -19.56 -49.24
N ASN A 1039 -9.12 -20.86 -48.93
CA ASN A 1039 -10.25 -21.79 -48.83
C ASN A 1039 -10.41 -22.28 -47.39
N ARG A 1040 -11.62 -22.24 -46.84
CA ARG A 1040 -11.91 -22.63 -45.45
C ARG A 1040 -13.22 -23.41 -45.34
N LYS A 1041 -13.22 -24.44 -44.50
CA LYS A 1041 -14.39 -25.27 -44.23
C LYS A 1041 -15.27 -24.62 -43.16
N ILE A 1042 -16.59 -24.58 -43.40
CA ILE A 1042 -17.59 -24.17 -42.40
C ILE A 1042 -18.62 -25.28 -42.18
N VAL A 1043 -19.20 -25.33 -40.98
CA VAL A 1043 -20.31 -26.22 -40.64
C VAL A 1043 -21.57 -25.38 -40.39
N LYS A 1044 -22.59 -25.54 -41.24
CA LYS A 1044 -23.92 -24.93 -41.08
C LYS A 1044 -24.79 -25.80 -40.18
N MET A 1045 -25.25 -25.24 -39.07
CA MET A 1045 -26.13 -25.89 -38.09
C MET A 1045 -27.60 -25.82 -38.43
#